data_AF-A0A954N9T6-F1
#
_entry.id   AF-A0A954N9T6-F1
#
_cell.length_a   1.000
_cell.length_b   1.000
_cell.length_c   1.000
_cell.angle_alpha   90.00
_cell.angle_beta   90.00
_cell.angle_gamma   90.00
#
_symmetry.space_group_name_H-M   'P 1'
#
loop_
_entity.id
_entity.type
_entity.pdbx_description
1 polymer ?
#
loop_
_entity_poly.entity_id
_entity_poly.type
_entity_poly.pdbx_seq_one_letter_code
_entity_poly.pdbx_strand_id
1 'polypeptide(L)'
;MPPQPHTVVASVSGIVGQLARGLVVFAWALATVWATPATVRGGGGADNLFLVVNARSWASVSIANLYIELRNIPSQHVLYLDWGGSVDTVDVETFRNEILAPVMQTIQARGLDSQIDYVAYSCDFPYSIDMSEETGPDTPQVLTPKGSLNSMTYLYEYTLTKNPEYIRIDNNRYYQRSPLGRRAKSYGFRRWYGWGEDGELIEVGEPHYMLSTMLAMTSGRGNSVREAVYGLQRAVAADGTHPSGTIYYMKNTDVRSTTRDRDFTAAKDAVVREGVKAEVVNGIVPQDKADVMGAMMGTPKVDWAGSKSTILPGAICEHFTSSGGLMAENGGQTPLTELIRYGAAGASGTVVEPLAVANKFPHPAIQVHYVRGCSLAESYYQSVQGPFQLLIVGDPLCRPWANIPEVEVKGVSPREKVSGSPALTASGKPSGDAPVDRFEWYLNGVRVGGTSPDQSIAVDTTQVPDGYAEVSVAGIEATSVATQGRTVIPVLVDNHGHSVRFVRDGNEPLRARWATPLNLTLEAPGAKGIEVYQYTRTVGRIDGEKGDVTIHPVILGFGKLKLSAVAMFDNNEFAVAEPIDVTVESFPPFAAIAEPAGPLSPGLKLVPEGGRASTIEQTSKYDWLEQVGVKADQPYSLSGYFQVRLDDIYQFHVRHPDELSIAVDGNRLYDVTDGKMAAMQYVPVPLRKGWHKLEVTGKSSMAPRLDLRFGGPGAFRVSRVRFSHD
;
A
#
# COMPACT_ATOMS: atom_id res chain seq x y z
N MET A 1 5.92 20.05 -25.05
CA MET A 1 5.82 20.68 -23.71
C MET A 1 4.80 19.91 -22.90
N PRO A 2 5.20 19.04 -21.97
CA PRO A 2 4.32 18.64 -20.88
C PRO A 2 4.09 19.87 -19.97
N PRO A 3 2.87 20.15 -19.53
CA PRO A 3 2.61 21.21 -18.57
C PRO A 3 3.25 20.84 -17.22
N GLN A 4 3.97 21.81 -16.65
CA GLN A 4 4.40 21.80 -15.26
C GLN A 4 3.19 21.52 -14.37
N PRO A 5 3.29 20.70 -13.30
CA PRO A 5 2.31 20.74 -12.23
C PRO A 5 2.40 22.14 -11.61
N HIS A 6 1.60 23.08 -12.10
CA HIS A 6 1.40 24.34 -11.41
C HIS A 6 0.81 23.99 -10.06
N THR A 7 1.63 24.15 -9.02
CA THR A 7 1.18 24.28 -7.66
C THR A 7 0.13 25.39 -7.66
N VAL A 8 -1.15 25.04 -7.62
CA VAL A 8 -2.20 25.98 -7.23
C VAL A 8 -2.01 26.19 -5.73
N VAL A 9 -1.00 26.98 -5.38
CA VAL A 9 -0.91 27.63 -4.07
C VAL A 9 -1.91 28.77 -4.13
N ALA A 10 -3.18 28.47 -3.89
CA ALA A 10 -4.06 29.48 -3.33
C ALA A 10 -3.60 29.68 -1.88
N SER A 11 -3.25 30.91 -1.53
CA SER A 11 -2.99 31.33 -0.16
C SER A 11 -4.18 30.95 0.72
N VAL A 12 -4.00 29.92 1.56
CA VAL A 12 -4.99 29.49 2.55
C VAL A 12 -4.87 30.41 3.77
N SER A 13 -5.35 31.64 3.61
CA SER A 13 -5.57 32.60 4.70
C SER A 13 -6.72 33.51 4.28
N GLY A 14 -7.92 32.95 4.34
CA GLY A 14 -9.17 33.63 3.99
C GLY A 14 -9.99 32.83 2.99
N ILE A 15 -10.55 31.70 3.45
CA ILE A 15 -11.73 30.91 2.99
C ILE A 15 -11.56 29.48 3.56
N VAL A 16 -11.23 29.37 4.85
CA VAL A 16 -11.26 28.09 5.60
C VAL A 16 -12.60 27.93 6.35
N GLY A 17 -13.53 28.86 6.15
CA GLY A 17 -14.75 28.97 6.96
C GLY A 17 -16.03 28.34 6.38
N GLN A 18 -16.05 27.84 5.13
CA GLN A 18 -17.33 27.44 4.50
C GLN A 18 -17.36 26.11 3.72
N LEU A 19 -16.22 25.46 3.42
CA LEU A 19 -16.22 24.17 2.70
C LEU A 19 -15.92 22.94 3.58
N ALA A 20 -15.64 23.13 4.87
CA ALA A 20 -15.52 22.05 5.85
C ALA A 20 -16.88 21.59 6.44
N ARG A 21 -18.01 22.05 5.88
CA ARG A 21 -19.37 21.77 6.39
C ARG A 21 -20.25 20.90 5.48
N GLY A 22 -19.73 20.42 4.35
CA GLY A 22 -20.49 19.57 3.42
C GLY A 22 -20.38 18.06 3.62
N LEU A 23 -19.52 17.57 4.53
CA LEU A 23 -19.24 16.14 4.67
C LEU A 23 -19.09 15.63 6.12
N VAL A 24 -19.59 16.39 7.11
CA VAL A 24 -19.60 15.96 8.52
C VAL A 24 -20.94 16.32 9.16
N VAL A 25 -21.94 15.48 8.96
CA VAL A 25 -23.05 15.27 9.90
C VAL A 25 -23.46 13.82 9.69
N PHE A 26 -23.28 12.94 10.66
CA PHE A 26 -24.23 11.86 10.99
C PHE A 26 -23.76 11.19 12.27
N ALA A 27 -24.44 11.50 13.36
CA ALA A 27 -24.23 10.91 14.67
C ALA A 27 -25.59 10.42 15.21
N TRP A 28 -25.67 9.09 15.36
CA TRP A 28 -26.42 8.31 16.35
C TRP A 28 -27.96 8.36 16.35
N ALA A 29 -28.55 7.19 16.02
CA ALA A 29 -29.76 6.68 16.68
C ALA A 29 -29.58 5.19 16.97
N LEU A 30 -29.37 4.83 18.24
CA LEU A 30 -29.33 3.44 18.70
C LEU A 30 -30.77 2.88 18.72
N ALA A 31 -31.03 1.83 17.95
CA ALA A 31 -32.13 0.92 18.20
C ALA A 31 -31.60 -0.30 18.97
N THR A 32 -31.88 -0.35 20.26
CA THR A 32 -31.57 -1.48 21.15
C THR A 32 -32.49 -2.66 20.85
N VAL A 33 -32.04 -3.56 19.97
CA VAL A 33 -32.57 -4.92 19.89
C VAL A 33 -31.79 -5.79 20.87
N TRP A 34 -32.50 -6.40 21.82
CA TRP A 34 -31.93 -7.38 22.74
C TRP A 34 -31.55 -8.63 21.94
N ALA A 35 -30.26 -8.79 21.63
CA ALA A 35 -29.72 -10.00 21.04
C ALA A 35 -29.09 -10.87 22.14
N THR A 36 -29.43 -12.16 22.13
CA THR A 36 -28.66 -13.24 22.80
C THR A 36 -27.18 -13.14 22.44
N PRO A 37 -26.23 -13.55 23.30
CA PRO A 37 -24.80 -13.44 23.02
C PRO A 37 -24.46 -14.20 21.73
N ALA A 38 -24.30 -13.46 20.63
CA ALA A 38 -23.77 -13.99 19.39
C ALA A 38 -22.28 -14.20 19.62
N THR A 39 -21.77 -15.39 19.36
CA THR A 39 -20.32 -15.59 19.25
C THR A 39 -19.80 -14.69 18.14
N VAL A 40 -19.19 -13.56 18.49
CA VAL A 40 -18.64 -12.60 17.52
C VAL A 40 -17.33 -13.15 17.00
N ARG A 41 -17.19 -13.25 15.67
CA ARG A 41 -16.05 -13.91 14.99
C ARG A 41 -15.39 -12.93 14.02
N GLY A 42 -14.07 -12.81 14.04
CA GLY A 42 -13.33 -11.79 13.26
C GLY A 42 -12.84 -12.33 11.94
N GLY A 43 -12.50 -11.46 11.00
CA GLY A 43 -12.08 -11.80 9.64
C GLY A 43 -12.22 -10.61 8.70
N GLY A 44 -11.20 -10.35 7.87
CA GLY A 44 -11.10 -9.13 7.05
C GLY A 44 -11.39 -9.28 5.56
N GLY A 45 -11.79 -8.16 4.95
CA GLY A 45 -12.09 -8.04 3.53
C GLY A 45 -11.98 -6.59 3.05
N ALA A 46 -12.43 -6.32 1.83
CA ALA A 46 -12.31 -5.00 1.21
C ALA A 46 -12.96 -3.87 2.05
N ASP A 47 -14.11 -4.13 2.66
CA ASP A 47 -14.81 -3.14 3.51
C ASP A 47 -14.14 -2.91 4.87
N ASN A 48 -13.06 -3.63 5.19
CA ASN A 48 -12.30 -3.49 6.43
C ASN A 48 -10.91 -2.89 6.21
N LEU A 49 -10.53 -2.57 4.96
CA LEU A 49 -9.19 -2.10 4.61
C LEU A 49 -9.21 -0.63 4.21
N PHE A 50 -8.37 0.16 4.88
CA PHE A 50 -8.09 1.54 4.53
C PHE A 50 -6.76 1.64 3.77
N LEU A 51 -6.80 2.20 2.56
CA LEU A 51 -5.64 2.31 1.67
C LEU A 51 -5.07 3.72 1.71
N VAL A 52 -3.78 3.84 2.03
CA VAL A 52 -3.03 5.10 2.09
C VAL A 52 -2.09 5.18 0.89
N VAL A 53 -2.26 6.23 0.08
CA VAL A 53 -1.60 6.44 -1.19
C VAL A 53 -0.73 7.69 -1.10
N ASN A 54 0.55 7.62 -1.47
CA ASN A 54 1.36 8.82 -1.59
C ASN A 54 0.96 9.55 -2.88
N ALA A 55 0.25 10.67 -2.74
CA ALA A 55 -0.29 11.44 -3.85
C ALA A 55 0.78 12.02 -4.79
N ARG A 56 2.03 12.16 -4.33
CA ARG A 56 3.17 12.68 -5.10
C ARG A 56 3.87 11.61 -5.93
N SER A 57 3.72 10.33 -5.57
CA SER A 57 4.39 9.23 -6.27
C SER A 57 3.49 8.63 -7.33
N TRP A 58 3.89 8.76 -8.60
CA TRP A 58 3.22 8.08 -9.70
C TRP A 58 3.17 6.56 -9.47
N ALA A 59 4.22 5.98 -8.88
CA ALA A 59 4.29 4.55 -8.58
C ALA A 59 3.26 4.16 -7.52
N SER A 60 3.15 4.96 -6.45
CA SER A 60 2.21 4.75 -5.35
C SER A 60 0.76 4.85 -5.84
N VAL A 61 0.45 5.85 -6.66
CA VAL A 61 -0.88 6.00 -7.27
C VAL A 61 -1.18 4.86 -8.25
N SER A 62 -0.21 4.45 -9.09
CA SER A 62 -0.41 3.35 -10.06
C SER A 62 -0.67 2.01 -9.39
N ILE A 63 0.09 1.69 -8.34
CA ILE A 63 -0.09 0.47 -7.55
C ILE A 63 -1.43 0.51 -6.82
N ALA A 64 -1.81 1.66 -6.26
CA ALA A 64 -3.09 1.84 -5.60
C ALA A 64 -4.27 1.66 -6.55
N ASN A 65 -4.24 2.27 -7.75
CA ASN A 65 -5.26 2.12 -8.78
C ASN A 65 -5.53 0.64 -9.10
N LEU A 66 -4.47 -0.13 -9.35
CA LEU A 66 -4.57 -1.56 -9.58
C LEU A 66 -5.15 -2.29 -8.36
N TYR A 67 -4.64 -2.01 -7.16
CA TYR A 67 -5.08 -2.71 -5.97
C TYR A 67 -6.56 -2.44 -5.64
N ILE A 68 -7.02 -1.20 -5.87
CA ILE A 68 -8.43 -0.83 -5.78
C ILE A 68 -9.27 -1.64 -6.78
N GLU A 69 -8.83 -1.76 -8.04
CA GLU A 69 -9.50 -2.59 -9.05
C GLU A 69 -9.57 -4.06 -8.63
N LEU A 70 -8.45 -4.63 -8.19
CA LEU A 70 -8.34 -6.06 -7.84
C LEU A 70 -9.16 -6.44 -6.61
N ARG A 71 -9.17 -5.59 -5.58
CA ARG A 71 -9.85 -5.87 -4.30
C ARG A 71 -11.23 -5.22 -4.20
N ASN A 72 -11.62 -4.42 -5.19
CA ASN A 72 -12.83 -3.59 -5.17
C ASN A 72 -12.94 -2.77 -3.87
N ILE A 73 -11.85 -2.07 -3.53
CA ILE A 73 -11.77 -1.24 -2.33
C ILE A 73 -12.75 -0.07 -2.45
N PRO A 74 -13.64 0.15 -1.47
CA PRO A 74 -14.57 1.28 -1.52
C PRO A 74 -13.85 2.62 -1.62
N SER A 75 -14.37 3.53 -2.44
CA SER A 75 -13.74 4.84 -2.67
C SER A 75 -13.50 5.61 -1.36
N GLN A 76 -14.45 5.54 -0.42
CA GLN A 76 -14.35 6.18 0.91
C GLN A 76 -13.19 5.65 1.76
N HIS A 77 -12.64 4.48 1.43
CA HIS A 77 -11.55 3.84 2.17
C HIS A 77 -10.16 4.20 1.61
N VAL A 78 -10.09 5.10 0.64
CA VAL A 78 -8.83 5.53 0.03
C VAL A 78 -8.47 6.94 0.51
N LEU A 79 -7.24 7.12 1.00
CA LEU A 79 -6.65 8.40 1.35
C LEU A 79 -5.43 8.68 0.47
N TYR A 80 -5.51 9.77 -0.30
CA TYR A 80 -4.37 10.35 -0.99
C TYR A 80 -3.66 11.32 -0.05
N LEU A 81 -2.56 10.88 0.56
CA LEU A 81 -1.74 11.68 1.46
C LEU A 81 -0.64 12.39 0.67
N ASP A 82 -0.52 13.71 0.88
CA ASP A 82 0.49 14.53 0.21
C ASP A 82 1.87 14.39 0.88
N TRP A 83 2.47 13.19 0.81
CA TRP A 83 3.72 12.87 1.49
C TRP A 83 4.96 13.28 0.68
N GLY A 84 5.63 14.36 1.11
CA GLY A 84 6.86 14.87 0.51
C GLY A 84 8.15 14.52 1.24
N GLY A 85 8.06 13.83 2.38
CA GLY A 85 9.19 13.53 3.26
C GLY A 85 10.09 12.39 2.76
N SER A 86 10.95 11.91 3.65
CA SER A 86 11.87 10.80 3.37
C SER A 86 11.12 9.48 3.13
N VAL A 87 11.58 8.69 2.16
CA VAL A 87 11.14 7.29 1.95
C VAL A 87 12.01 6.27 2.68
N ASP A 88 13.09 6.72 3.33
CA ASP A 88 14.00 5.84 4.06
C ASP A 88 13.62 5.79 5.55
N THR A 89 13.98 6.84 6.30
CA THR A 89 13.68 7.01 7.71
C THR A 89 13.13 8.40 7.98
N VAL A 90 12.16 8.51 8.90
CA VAL A 90 11.68 9.76 9.50
C VAL A 90 11.64 9.61 11.02
N ASP A 91 11.66 10.71 11.76
CA ASP A 91 11.45 10.69 13.20
C ASP A 91 9.98 10.36 13.56
N VAL A 92 9.79 9.89 14.79
CA VAL A 92 8.48 9.44 15.31
C VAL A 92 7.45 10.56 15.38
N GLU A 93 7.87 11.81 15.59
CA GLU A 93 6.95 12.95 15.70
C GLU A 93 6.42 13.35 14.31
N THR A 94 7.29 13.40 13.31
CA THR A 94 6.91 13.55 11.90
C THR A 94 5.96 12.44 11.48
N PHE A 95 6.26 11.18 11.82
CA PHE A 95 5.38 10.05 11.50
C PHE A 95 3.98 10.21 12.12
N ARG A 96 3.88 10.58 13.39
CA ARG A 96 2.59 10.81 14.06
C ARG A 96 1.80 11.91 13.38
N ASN A 97 2.41 13.07 13.18
CA ASN A 97 1.71 14.29 12.80
C ASN A 97 1.38 14.31 11.30
N GLU A 98 2.24 13.77 10.46
CA GLU A 98 2.11 13.87 9.01
C GLU A 98 1.60 12.59 8.35
N ILE A 99 1.64 11.43 9.03
CA ILE A 99 1.16 10.15 8.48
C ILE A 99 0.07 9.52 9.34
N LEU A 100 0.35 9.11 10.57
CA LEU A 100 -0.56 8.27 11.35
C LEU A 100 -1.82 9.03 11.80
N ALA A 101 -1.67 10.23 12.37
CA ALA A 101 -2.82 11.03 12.81
C ALA A 101 -3.75 11.42 11.64
N PRO A 102 -3.25 11.90 10.47
CA PRO A 102 -4.11 12.12 9.30
C PRO A 102 -4.88 10.88 8.85
N VAL A 103 -4.26 9.69 8.90
CA VAL A 103 -4.93 8.42 8.58
C VAL A 103 -6.07 8.15 9.57
N MET A 104 -5.79 8.18 10.87
CA MET A 104 -6.79 7.87 11.91
C MET A 104 -7.92 8.91 11.95
N GLN A 105 -7.59 10.20 11.79
CA GLN A 105 -8.58 11.27 11.71
C GLN A 105 -9.48 11.12 10.48
N THR A 106 -8.92 10.69 9.34
CA THR A 106 -9.72 10.46 8.12
C THR A 106 -10.66 9.26 8.29
N ILE A 107 -10.18 8.17 8.88
CA ILE A 107 -11.02 6.99 9.21
C ILE A 107 -12.20 7.44 10.10
N GLN A 108 -11.94 8.22 11.14
CA GLN A 108 -12.96 8.73 12.04
C GLN A 108 -13.92 9.70 11.34
N ALA A 109 -13.41 10.68 10.59
CA ALA A 109 -14.21 11.70 9.92
C ALA A 109 -15.17 11.12 8.87
N ARG A 110 -14.84 9.95 8.31
CA ARG A 110 -15.67 9.22 7.35
C ARG A 110 -16.58 8.16 7.99
N GLY A 111 -16.63 8.08 9.33
CA GLY A 111 -17.47 7.10 10.05
C GLY A 111 -17.03 5.65 9.88
N LEU A 112 -15.74 5.41 9.64
CA LEU A 112 -15.18 4.10 9.32
C LEU A 112 -14.50 3.41 10.53
N ASP A 113 -14.45 4.07 11.68
CA ASP A 113 -13.72 3.62 12.86
C ASP A 113 -14.18 2.26 13.38
N SER A 114 -15.47 1.96 13.23
CA SER A 114 -16.12 0.72 13.66
C SER A 114 -16.02 -0.44 12.66
N GLN A 115 -15.34 -0.26 11.52
CA GLN A 115 -15.22 -1.32 10.50
C GLN A 115 -13.79 -1.51 9.96
N ILE A 116 -12.92 -0.50 10.07
CA ILE A 116 -11.55 -0.61 9.57
C ILE A 116 -10.69 -1.40 10.54
N ASP A 117 -10.19 -2.52 10.03
CA ASP A 117 -9.33 -3.47 10.70
C ASP A 117 -7.89 -3.44 10.16
N TYR A 118 -7.71 -2.92 8.93
CA TYR A 118 -6.45 -2.91 8.19
C TYR A 118 -6.10 -1.50 7.69
N VAL A 119 -4.84 -1.11 7.81
CA VAL A 119 -4.24 0.02 7.08
C VAL A 119 -3.14 -0.50 6.16
N ALA A 120 -3.36 -0.40 4.85
CA ALA A 120 -2.37 -0.73 3.84
C ALA A 120 -1.77 0.56 3.26
N TYR A 121 -0.45 0.65 3.24
CA TYR A 121 0.27 1.73 2.54
C TYR A 121 0.65 1.24 1.15
N SER A 122 0.47 2.04 0.09
CA SER A 122 0.83 1.63 -1.27
C SER A 122 2.36 1.43 -1.44
N CYS A 123 3.09 2.49 -1.81
CA CYS A 123 4.55 2.54 -1.77
C CYS A 123 5.03 3.99 -1.55
N ASP A 124 6.36 4.17 -1.46
CA ASP A 124 7.04 5.47 -1.29
C ASP A 124 6.60 6.24 -0.03
N PHE A 125 6.43 5.50 1.06
CA PHE A 125 6.39 5.96 2.45
C PHE A 125 7.68 5.53 3.18
N PRO A 126 8.05 6.17 4.31
CA PRO A 126 9.23 5.74 5.06
C PRO A 126 9.06 4.30 5.54
N TYR A 127 10.07 3.46 5.35
CA TYR A 127 10.00 2.09 5.87
C TYR A 127 10.37 2.01 7.35
N SER A 128 11.19 2.96 7.84
CA SER A 128 11.69 3.03 9.22
C SER A 128 11.27 4.32 9.91
N ILE A 129 10.92 4.22 11.19
CA ILE A 129 10.61 5.33 12.08
C ILE A 129 11.70 5.39 13.16
N ASP A 130 12.32 6.55 13.32
CA ASP A 130 13.34 6.82 14.33
C ASP A 130 12.69 7.36 15.62
N MET A 131 12.89 6.63 16.71
CA MET A 131 12.30 6.88 18.01
C MET A 131 13.38 7.32 19.02
N SER A 132 14.57 7.71 18.54
CA SER A 132 15.73 8.01 19.41
C SER A 132 15.47 9.11 20.42
N GLU A 133 14.57 10.05 20.09
CA GLU A 133 14.17 11.13 21.00
C GLU A 133 13.28 10.66 22.16
N GLU A 134 12.67 9.47 22.06
CA GLU A 134 11.78 8.90 23.08
C GLU A 134 12.39 7.71 23.82
N THR A 135 13.53 7.21 23.34
CA THR A 135 14.30 6.15 24.00
C THR A 135 15.43 6.75 24.82
N GLY A 136 15.50 6.40 26.10
CA GLY A 136 16.59 6.82 26.98
C GLY A 136 17.88 5.99 26.80
N PRO A 137 19.01 6.42 27.39
CA PRO A 137 20.28 5.68 27.37
C PRO A 137 20.18 4.27 27.97
N ASP A 138 19.16 4.02 28.80
CA ASP A 138 18.88 2.71 29.42
C ASP A 138 18.08 1.75 28.53
N THR A 139 17.73 2.15 27.30
CA THR A 139 16.99 1.29 26.36
C THR A 139 17.84 0.07 26.02
N PRO A 140 17.38 -1.16 26.30
CA PRO A 140 18.16 -2.36 26.01
C PRO A 140 18.61 -2.38 24.55
N GLN A 141 19.86 -2.75 24.31
CA GLN A 141 20.44 -2.79 22.95
C GLN A 141 19.62 -3.65 21.99
N VAL A 142 18.93 -4.67 22.51
CA VAL A 142 18.00 -5.47 21.73
C VAL A 142 16.87 -4.63 21.17
N LEU A 143 16.36 -3.60 21.84
CA LEU A 143 15.20 -2.86 21.36
C LEU A 143 15.56 -1.96 20.17
N THR A 144 16.68 -1.24 20.20
CA THR A 144 17.04 -0.18 19.22
C THR A 144 15.93 0.84 18.93
N PRO A 145 16.26 2.13 18.81
CA PRO A 145 15.24 3.17 18.66
C PRO A 145 14.70 3.27 17.23
N LYS A 146 14.51 2.14 16.52
CA LYS A 146 13.90 2.15 15.18
C LYS A 146 12.83 1.08 15.08
N GLY A 147 11.64 1.52 14.66
CA GLY A 147 10.48 0.70 14.35
C GLY A 147 10.15 0.75 12.86
N SER A 148 9.38 -0.20 12.35
CA SER A 148 8.84 -0.15 10.99
C SER A 148 7.54 0.65 10.96
N LEU A 149 7.27 1.31 9.83
CA LEU A 149 6.04 2.11 9.67
C LEU A 149 4.77 1.29 9.96
N ASN A 150 4.65 0.09 9.40
CA ASN A 150 3.48 -0.76 9.63
C ASN A 150 3.35 -1.27 11.07
N SER A 151 4.45 -1.50 11.78
CA SER A 151 4.34 -1.95 13.17
C SER A 151 4.02 -0.81 14.13
N MET A 152 4.48 0.41 13.82
CA MET A 152 4.05 1.60 14.55
C MET A 152 2.57 1.95 14.28
N THR A 153 2.07 1.67 13.07
CA THR A 153 0.63 1.71 12.75
C THR A 153 -0.14 0.59 13.44
N TYR A 154 0.44 -0.62 13.57
CA TYR A 154 -0.19 -1.71 14.32
C TYR A 154 -0.42 -1.36 15.78
N LEU A 155 0.58 -0.71 16.38
CA LEU A 155 0.57 -0.23 17.76
C LEU A 155 0.05 1.22 17.84
N TYR A 156 -0.91 1.61 16.99
CA TYR A 156 -1.29 3.01 16.80
C TYR A 156 -1.64 3.73 18.11
N GLU A 157 -2.31 3.07 19.05
CA GLU A 157 -2.68 3.69 20.33
C GLU A 157 -1.45 4.06 21.15
N TYR A 158 -0.51 3.13 21.30
CA TYR A 158 0.75 3.41 21.98
C TYR A 158 1.55 4.48 21.23
N THR A 159 1.59 4.40 19.91
CA THR A 159 2.29 5.37 19.09
C THR A 159 1.72 6.77 19.25
N LEU A 160 0.41 6.96 19.09
CA LEU A 160 -0.24 8.28 19.18
C LEU A 160 -0.23 8.86 20.60
N THR A 161 -0.30 8.01 21.63
CA THR A 161 -0.27 8.45 23.03
C THR A 161 1.15 8.62 23.59
N LYS A 162 2.19 8.46 22.76
CA LYS A 162 3.60 8.51 23.16
C LYS A 162 3.92 7.53 24.31
N ASN A 163 3.24 6.39 24.32
CA ASN A 163 3.43 5.36 25.33
C ASN A 163 4.58 4.43 24.91
N PRO A 164 5.68 4.34 25.68
CA PRO A 164 6.85 3.55 25.31
C PRO A 164 6.59 2.04 25.24
N GLU A 165 5.41 1.53 25.62
CA GLU A 165 5.07 0.11 25.42
C GLU A 165 5.19 -0.35 23.96
N TYR A 166 5.17 0.56 22.97
CA TYR A 166 5.39 0.20 21.56
C TYR A 166 6.78 -0.39 21.25
N ILE A 167 7.81 -0.20 22.09
CA ILE A 167 9.15 -0.80 21.87
C ILE A 167 9.29 -2.19 22.50
N ARG A 168 8.33 -2.67 23.28
CA ARG A 168 8.45 -3.96 23.96
C ARG A 168 8.44 -5.14 22.98
N ILE A 169 9.12 -6.22 23.37
CA ILE A 169 9.18 -7.48 22.59
C ILE A 169 7.98 -8.41 22.80
N ASP A 170 7.04 -8.01 23.65
CA ASP A 170 5.84 -8.75 24.04
C ASP A 170 4.54 -7.93 23.98
N ASN A 171 4.54 -6.86 23.18
CA ASN A 171 3.43 -5.93 23.03
C ASN A 171 2.38 -6.32 21.98
N ASN A 172 2.53 -7.49 21.35
CA ASN A 172 1.49 -8.05 20.51
C ASN A 172 0.79 -9.20 21.23
N ARG A 173 -0.43 -8.95 21.70
CA ARG A 173 -1.30 -9.95 22.33
C ARG A 173 -2.18 -10.72 21.34
N TYR A 174 -2.22 -10.34 20.07
CA TYR A 174 -2.85 -11.18 19.04
C TYR A 174 -2.01 -12.45 18.79
N TYR A 175 -0.71 -12.39 19.08
CA TYR A 175 0.16 -13.57 19.13
C TYR A 175 -0.15 -14.44 20.35
N GLN A 176 -0.39 -15.74 20.13
CA GLN A 176 -0.57 -16.72 21.20
C GLN A 176 0.77 -17.22 21.73
N ARG A 177 1.00 -17.07 23.04
CA ARG A 177 2.27 -17.42 23.70
C ARG A 177 2.57 -18.93 23.75
N SER A 178 1.56 -19.77 23.53
CA SER A 178 1.72 -21.23 23.40
C SER A 178 1.40 -21.76 22.00
N PRO A 179 2.17 -21.41 20.95
CA PRO A 179 1.95 -21.94 19.60
C PRO A 179 2.53 -23.35 19.38
N LEU A 180 3.11 -23.97 20.42
CA LEU A 180 3.81 -25.25 20.32
C LEU A 180 2.83 -26.43 20.13
N GLY A 181 2.51 -26.74 18.87
CA GLY A 181 2.15 -28.07 18.39
C GLY A 181 0.86 -28.73 18.92
N ARG A 182 0.20 -28.16 19.92
CA ARG A 182 -1.08 -28.66 20.44
C ARG A 182 -2.02 -27.47 20.70
N ARG A 183 -2.89 -27.21 19.72
CA ARG A 183 -4.07 -26.32 19.80
C ARG A 183 -3.83 -24.79 19.70
N ALA A 184 -2.76 -24.31 19.06
CA ALA A 184 -2.75 -22.91 18.63
C ALA A 184 -4.00 -22.70 17.76
N LYS A 185 -4.93 -21.84 18.16
CA LYS A 185 -6.19 -21.62 17.45
C LYS A 185 -6.03 -20.42 16.55
N SER A 186 -6.54 -20.49 15.33
CA SER A 186 -6.50 -19.37 14.41
C SER A 186 -7.77 -18.55 14.60
N TYR A 187 -7.58 -17.26 14.84
CA TYR A 187 -8.65 -16.28 14.92
C TYR A 187 -8.54 -15.35 13.72
N GLY A 188 -9.66 -14.88 13.21
CA GLY A 188 -9.65 -13.70 12.36
C GLY A 188 -9.65 -12.46 13.24
N PHE A 189 -9.33 -11.33 12.64
CA PHE A 189 -9.11 -10.09 13.37
C PHE A 189 -10.31 -9.16 13.28
N ARG A 190 -10.59 -8.44 14.37
CA ARG A 190 -11.33 -7.19 14.39
C ARG A 190 -10.58 -6.22 15.28
N ARG A 191 -10.54 -4.94 14.91
CA ARG A 191 -9.84 -3.90 15.66
C ARG A 191 -10.34 -3.75 17.11
N TRP A 192 -11.65 -3.91 17.32
CA TRP A 192 -12.28 -3.77 18.64
C TRP A 192 -12.14 -5.02 19.54
N TYR A 193 -11.42 -6.05 19.08
CA TYR A 193 -11.09 -7.18 19.93
C TYR A 193 -10.02 -6.81 20.95
N GLY A 194 -10.28 -7.23 22.18
CA GLY A 194 -9.27 -7.30 23.22
C GLY A 194 -8.54 -8.62 23.19
N TRP A 195 -7.35 -8.65 23.79
CA TRP A 195 -6.52 -9.83 23.85
C TRP A 195 -5.92 -10.00 25.24
N GLY A 196 -6.11 -11.19 25.81
CA GLY A 196 -5.49 -11.58 27.08
C GLY A 196 -3.97 -11.71 26.96
N GLU A 197 -3.28 -11.82 28.09
CA GLU A 197 -1.81 -11.87 28.10
C GLU A 197 -1.22 -13.06 27.33
N ASP A 198 -1.95 -14.17 27.27
CA ASP A 198 -1.54 -15.39 26.56
C ASP A 198 -2.08 -15.48 25.11
N GLY A 199 -2.79 -14.44 24.64
CA GLY A 199 -3.41 -14.38 23.32
C GLY A 199 -4.81 -14.98 23.24
N GLU A 200 -5.47 -15.10 24.39
CA GLU A 200 -6.90 -15.42 24.49
C GLU A 200 -7.72 -14.26 23.88
N LEU A 201 -8.67 -14.57 23.00
CA LEU A 201 -9.60 -13.56 22.47
C LEU A 201 -10.53 -13.05 23.58
N ILE A 202 -10.56 -11.74 23.79
CA ILE A 202 -11.52 -11.05 24.66
C ILE A 202 -12.42 -10.21 23.76
N GLU A 203 -13.73 -10.47 23.78
CA GLU A 203 -14.67 -9.91 22.78
C GLU A 203 -14.64 -8.38 22.68
N VAL A 204 -14.48 -7.70 23.81
CA VAL A 204 -14.27 -6.24 23.91
C VAL A 204 -13.24 -5.97 24.99
N GLY A 205 -12.16 -5.27 24.66
CA GLY A 205 -11.14 -4.89 25.63
C GLY A 205 -9.87 -4.33 25.01
N GLU A 206 -8.97 -3.89 25.86
CA GLU A 206 -7.68 -3.33 25.49
C GLU A 206 -6.56 -4.38 25.54
N PRO A 207 -5.45 -4.20 24.79
CA PRO A 207 -5.19 -3.12 23.83
C PRO A 207 -5.80 -3.41 22.45
N HIS A 208 -6.20 -2.35 21.72
CA HIS A 208 -6.58 -2.47 20.31
C HIS A 208 -5.39 -2.34 19.36
N TYR A 209 -5.50 -3.02 18.22
CA TYR A 209 -4.48 -2.97 17.18
C TYR A 209 -5.08 -2.61 15.81
N MET A 210 -4.22 -2.29 14.84
CA MET A 210 -4.60 -2.04 13.44
C MET A 210 -3.71 -2.84 12.51
N LEU A 211 -4.19 -3.90 11.85
CA LEU A 211 -3.33 -4.70 10.98
C LEU A 211 -2.71 -3.81 9.90
N SER A 212 -1.41 -3.91 9.66
CA SER A 212 -0.76 -3.02 8.70
C SER A 212 0.29 -3.70 7.83
N THR A 213 0.33 -3.28 6.57
CA THR A 213 1.28 -3.75 5.57
C THR A 213 1.66 -2.61 4.64
N MET A 214 2.77 -2.77 3.91
CA MET A 214 3.02 -1.99 2.71
C MET A 214 2.78 -2.88 1.49
N LEU A 215 2.07 -2.40 0.46
CA LEU A 215 1.81 -3.19 -0.74
C LEU A 215 3.10 -3.48 -1.50
N ALA A 216 4.01 -2.49 -1.56
CA ALA A 216 5.31 -2.63 -2.20
C ALA A 216 6.36 -1.63 -1.71
N MET A 217 7.64 -1.97 -1.88
CA MET A 217 8.77 -1.02 -1.77
C MET A 217 9.30 -0.72 -3.17
N THR A 218 9.41 0.54 -3.56
CA THR A 218 9.89 0.98 -4.89
C THR A 218 11.17 1.83 -4.82
N SER A 219 11.53 2.30 -3.63
CA SER A 219 12.77 3.03 -3.35
C SER A 219 13.89 2.09 -2.88
N GLY A 220 15.14 2.58 -2.92
CA GLY A 220 16.31 1.85 -2.41
C GLY A 220 16.40 0.45 -2.99
N ARG A 221 16.45 -0.56 -2.12
CA ARG A 221 16.54 -1.99 -2.46
C ARG A 221 15.20 -2.64 -2.83
N GLY A 222 14.23 -1.83 -3.24
CA GLY A 222 12.88 -2.20 -3.62
C GLY A 222 12.73 -2.96 -4.94
N ASN A 223 11.47 -3.15 -5.32
CA ASN A 223 10.99 -3.74 -6.55
C ASN A 223 10.75 -2.68 -7.64
N SER A 224 10.50 -3.12 -8.86
CA SER A 224 9.89 -2.24 -9.88
C SER A 224 8.37 -2.18 -9.68
N VAL A 225 7.70 -1.17 -10.26
CA VAL A 225 6.23 -1.11 -10.27
C VAL A 225 5.64 -2.36 -10.92
N ARG A 226 6.24 -2.85 -12.01
CA ARG A 226 5.83 -4.09 -12.68
C ARG A 226 5.93 -5.31 -11.76
N GLU A 227 7.03 -5.45 -11.01
CA GLU A 227 7.21 -6.55 -10.04
C GLU A 227 6.16 -6.48 -8.93
N ALA A 228 5.88 -5.29 -8.39
CA ALA A 228 4.85 -5.08 -7.37
C ALA A 228 3.45 -5.46 -7.87
N VAL A 229 3.07 -4.94 -9.05
CA VAL A 229 1.80 -5.24 -9.72
C VAL A 229 1.64 -6.75 -9.96
N TYR A 230 2.67 -7.40 -10.48
CA TYR A 230 2.67 -8.84 -10.73
C TYR A 230 2.46 -9.64 -9.43
N GLY A 231 3.13 -9.26 -8.33
CA GLY A 231 2.97 -9.87 -7.02
C GLY A 231 1.53 -9.77 -6.49
N LEU A 232 0.94 -8.57 -6.55
CA LEU A 232 -0.43 -8.32 -6.07
C LEU A 232 -1.48 -9.08 -6.89
N GLN A 233 -1.36 -9.10 -8.23
CA GLN A 233 -2.27 -9.86 -9.09
C GLN A 233 -2.27 -11.36 -8.75
N ARG A 234 -1.08 -11.92 -8.49
CA ARG A 234 -0.92 -13.31 -8.08
C ARG A 234 -1.48 -13.60 -6.70
N ALA A 235 -1.33 -12.66 -5.77
CA ALA A 235 -1.87 -12.80 -4.42
C ALA A 235 -3.41 -12.86 -4.47
N VAL A 236 -4.05 -11.91 -5.17
CA VAL A 236 -5.51 -11.86 -5.34
C VAL A 236 -6.04 -13.11 -6.05
N ALA A 237 -5.36 -13.55 -7.11
CA ALA A 237 -5.77 -14.73 -7.88
C ALA A 237 -5.67 -16.05 -7.09
N ALA A 238 -5.02 -16.06 -5.93
CA ALA A 238 -4.87 -17.26 -5.11
C ALA A 238 -6.01 -17.44 -4.10
N ASP A 239 -6.78 -16.39 -3.80
CA ASP A 239 -7.85 -16.41 -2.79
C ASP A 239 -8.82 -17.58 -2.97
N GLY A 240 -8.99 -18.39 -1.93
CA GLY A 240 -9.91 -19.54 -1.92
C GLY A 240 -9.63 -20.61 -2.98
N THR A 241 -8.43 -20.65 -3.57
CA THR A 241 -8.07 -21.66 -4.59
C THR A 241 -7.58 -22.98 -4.01
N HIS A 242 -7.26 -23.02 -2.71
CA HIS A 242 -6.71 -24.19 -1.99
C HIS A 242 -5.55 -24.85 -2.76
N PRO A 243 -4.44 -24.12 -3.00
CA PRO A 243 -3.36 -24.60 -3.87
C PRO A 243 -2.66 -25.85 -3.32
N SER A 244 -2.25 -26.76 -4.22
CA SER A 244 -1.68 -28.08 -3.90
C SER A 244 -0.15 -28.12 -3.71
N GLY A 245 0.50 -26.96 -3.62
CA GLY A 245 1.95 -26.85 -3.46
C GLY A 245 2.44 -27.19 -2.06
N THR A 246 3.75 -27.09 -1.87
CA THR A 246 4.44 -27.53 -0.66
C THR A 246 5.01 -26.35 0.14
N ILE A 247 4.84 -26.39 1.46
CA ILE A 247 5.44 -25.45 2.40
C ILE A 247 6.78 -26.02 2.90
N TYR A 248 7.87 -25.30 2.65
CA TYR A 248 9.22 -25.75 2.96
C TYR A 248 9.79 -25.02 4.18
N TYR A 249 10.18 -25.78 5.20
CA TYR A 249 10.94 -25.31 6.36
C TYR A 249 12.42 -25.66 6.17
N MET A 250 13.25 -24.65 5.93
CA MET A 250 14.66 -24.84 5.59
C MET A 250 15.52 -24.86 6.85
N LYS A 251 16.11 -26.01 7.15
CA LYS A 251 16.96 -26.25 8.33
C LYS A 251 18.44 -26.19 7.96
N ASN A 252 19.22 -25.40 8.68
CA ASN A 252 20.69 -25.35 8.53
C ASN A 252 21.38 -24.92 9.84
N THR A 253 22.69 -24.71 9.79
CA THR A 253 23.51 -24.41 10.97
C THR A 253 23.66 -22.92 11.29
N ASP A 254 23.07 -22.01 10.50
CA ASP A 254 23.07 -20.57 10.80
C ASP A 254 22.14 -20.27 11.98
N VAL A 255 22.55 -19.34 12.86
CA VAL A 255 21.77 -18.93 14.03
C VAL A 255 20.35 -18.49 13.67
N ARG A 256 20.14 -17.92 12.48
CA ARG A 256 18.84 -17.50 11.95
C ARG A 256 17.91 -18.68 11.64
N SER A 257 18.47 -19.85 11.31
CA SER A 257 17.72 -21.10 11.21
C SER A 257 17.53 -21.70 12.60
N THR A 258 18.63 -21.96 13.32
CA THR A 258 18.61 -22.73 14.59
C THR A 258 17.73 -22.11 15.66
N THR A 259 17.53 -20.79 15.63
CA THR A 259 16.60 -20.06 16.51
C THR A 259 15.15 -20.55 16.42
N ARG A 260 14.74 -21.13 15.27
CA ARG A 260 13.37 -21.59 14.99
C ARG A 260 13.27 -23.08 14.66
N ASP A 261 14.39 -23.75 14.40
CA ASP A 261 14.46 -25.16 14.03
C ASP A 261 13.66 -26.10 14.94
N ARG A 262 13.65 -25.83 16.25
CA ARG A 262 12.94 -26.65 17.24
C ARG A 262 11.43 -26.72 16.99
N ASP A 263 10.87 -25.73 16.30
CA ASP A 263 9.44 -25.56 16.07
C ASP A 263 9.01 -25.99 14.65
N PHE A 264 9.96 -26.24 13.73
CA PHE A 264 9.67 -26.61 12.35
C PHE A 264 8.90 -27.92 12.20
N THR A 265 9.29 -28.97 12.93
CA THR A 265 8.60 -30.27 12.83
C THR A 265 7.15 -30.17 13.29
N ALA A 266 6.89 -29.47 14.41
CA ALA A 266 5.55 -29.28 14.93
C ALA A 266 4.68 -28.44 14.00
N ALA A 267 5.24 -27.38 13.40
CA ALA A 267 4.54 -26.56 12.41
C ALA A 267 4.22 -27.35 11.13
N LYS A 268 5.20 -28.11 10.61
CA LYS A 268 5.01 -29.02 9.46
C LYS A 268 3.91 -30.06 9.74
N ASP A 269 3.92 -30.70 10.91
CA ASP A 269 2.87 -31.67 11.28
C ASP A 269 1.49 -31.02 11.41
N ALA A 270 1.43 -29.76 11.85
CA ALA A 270 0.18 -29.01 11.90
C ALA A 270 -0.34 -28.68 10.50
N VAL A 271 0.51 -28.21 9.58
CA VAL A 271 0.14 -27.95 8.18
C VAL A 271 -0.37 -29.23 7.50
N VAL A 272 0.32 -30.36 7.68
CA VAL A 272 -0.08 -31.67 7.10
C VAL A 272 -1.44 -32.13 7.64
N ARG A 273 -1.76 -31.82 8.90
CA ARG A 273 -3.07 -32.14 9.50
C ARG A 273 -4.22 -31.37 8.87
N GLU A 274 -3.96 -30.16 8.39
CA GLU A 274 -4.93 -29.35 7.63
C GLU A 274 -4.98 -29.76 6.14
N GLY A 275 -4.28 -30.84 5.73
CA GLY A 275 -4.34 -31.39 4.38
C GLY A 275 -3.37 -30.75 3.37
N VAL A 276 -2.46 -29.88 3.82
CA VAL A 276 -1.49 -29.20 2.94
C VAL A 276 -0.11 -29.87 3.03
N LYS A 277 0.63 -29.95 1.92
CA LYS A 277 1.96 -30.54 1.90
C LYS A 277 2.96 -29.64 2.63
N ALA A 278 3.78 -30.23 3.49
CA ALA A 278 4.89 -29.53 4.12
C ALA A 278 6.10 -30.44 4.34
N GLU A 279 7.30 -29.88 4.18
CA GLU A 279 8.58 -30.58 4.34
C GLU A 279 9.53 -29.78 5.23
N VAL A 280 10.29 -30.49 6.07
CA VAL A 280 11.49 -29.92 6.70
C VAL A 280 12.69 -30.43 5.90
N VAL A 281 13.45 -29.51 5.30
CA VAL A 281 14.53 -29.83 4.36
C VAL A 281 15.83 -29.20 4.82
N ASN A 282 16.93 -29.96 4.79
CA ASN A 282 18.25 -29.39 5.08
C ASN A 282 18.70 -28.49 3.93
N GLY A 283 19.02 -27.24 4.23
CA GLY A 283 19.47 -26.25 3.24
C GLY A 283 19.13 -24.81 3.63
N ILE A 284 19.44 -23.87 2.74
CA ILE A 284 19.21 -22.43 2.96
C ILE A 284 17.98 -21.90 2.22
N VAL A 285 17.65 -22.49 1.08
CA VAL A 285 16.53 -22.16 0.18
C VAL A 285 16.06 -23.46 -0.49
N PRO A 286 14.76 -23.65 -0.76
CA PRO A 286 14.30 -24.83 -1.51
C PRO A 286 15.03 -24.93 -2.86
N GLN A 287 15.54 -26.11 -3.22
CA GLN A 287 16.30 -26.34 -4.46
C GLN A 287 15.47 -27.17 -5.45
N ASP A 288 15.42 -26.72 -6.71
CA ASP A 288 14.75 -27.39 -7.82
C ASP A 288 13.27 -27.75 -7.51
N LYS A 289 12.57 -26.91 -6.74
CA LYS A 289 11.16 -27.11 -6.37
C LYS A 289 10.23 -26.30 -7.25
N ALA A 290 9.36 -26.96 -8.00
CA ALA A 290 8.39 -26.30 -8.89
C ALA A 290 7.12 -25.79 -8.16
N ASP A 291 6.96 -26.11 -6.88
CA ASP A 291 5.69 -26.05 -6.17
C ASP A 291 5.75 -25.31 -4.83
N VAL A 292 6.64 -24.32 -4.67
CA VAL A 292 6.80 -23.62 -3.39
C VAL A 292 5.56 -22.79 -3.06
N MET A 293 4.77 -23.25 -2.10
CA MET A 293 3.58 -22.56 -1.59
C MET A 293 3.83 -21.84 -0.26
N GLY A 294 4.97 -22.11 0.35
CA GLY A 294 5.50 -21.35 1.47
C GLY A 294 6.95 -21.68 1.69
N ALA A 295 7.73 -20.73 2.18
CA ALA A 295 9.12 -20.97 2.55
C ALA A 295 9.42 -20.29 3.88
N MET A 296 10.13 -21.01 4.74
CA MET A 296 10.67 -20.46 5.98
C MET A 296 12.17 -20.71 6.00
N MET A 297 12.94 -19.63 5.86
CA MET A 297 14.38 -19.67 5.62
C MET A 297 15.13 -18.89 6.70
N GLY A 298 16.37 -19.32 7.00
CA GLY A 298 17.25 -18.62 7.93
C GLY A 298 18.69 -18.60 7.41
N THR A 299 19.09 -17.49 6.79
CA THR A 299 20.45 -17.24 6.27
C THR A 299 20.59 -15.74 5.94
N PRO A 300 21.77 -15.11 6.08
CA PRO A 300 21.98 -13.72 5.68
C PRO A 300 21.83 -13.49 4.17
N LYS A 301 22.05 -14.52 3.35
CA LYS A 301 21.99 -14.42 1.88
C LYS A 301 21.18 -15.58 1.31
N VAL A 302 20.16 -15.23 0.53
CA VAL A 302 19.33 -16.14 -0.27
C VAL A 302 19.57 -15.81 -1.74
N ASP A 303 19.93 -16.83 -2.52
CA ASP A 303 19.96 -16.79 -3.99
C ASP A 303 18.76 -17.58 -4.52
N TRP A 304 17.63 -16.88 -4.69
CA TRP A 304 16.42 -17.53 -5.18
C TRP A 304 16.53 -17.91 -6.66
N ALA A 305 17.13 -17.06 -7.49
CA ALA A 305 17.36 -17.37 -8.91
C ALA A 305 18.19 -18.65 -9.09
N GLY A 306 19.32 -18.76 -8.37
CA GLY A 306 20.19 -19.93 -8.43
C GLY A 306 19.53 -21.22 -7.92
N SER A 307 18.51 -21.11 -7.06
CA SER A 307 17.77 -22.26 -6.53
C SER A 307 16.90 -22.99 -7.55
N LYS A 308 16.57 -22.32 -8.67
CA LYS A 308 15.65 -22.80 -9.71
C LYS A 308 14.25 -23.18 -9.19
N SER A 309 13.89 -22.73 -8.00
CA SER A 309 12.58 -22.98 -7.41
C SER A 309 11.55 -21.94 -7.86
N THR A 310 10.31 -22.37 -8.00
CA THR A 310 9.16 -21.55 -8.41
C THR A 310 8.24 -21.31 -7.21
N ILE A 311 8.02 -20.03 -6.90
CA ILE A 311 7.00 -19.62 -5.93
C ILE A 311 5.63 -19.67 -6.62
N LEU A 312 4.65 -20.31 -5.99
CA LEU A 312 3.27 -20.37 -6.46
C LEU A 312 2.45 -19.15 -6.00
N PRO A 313 1.38 -18.78 -6.73
CA PRO A 313 0.49 -17.69 -6.33
C PRO A 313 -0.03 -17.87 -4.90
N GLY A 314 -0.05 -16.78 -4.12
CA GLY A 314 -0.50 -16.81 -2.74
C GLY A 314 0.56 -17.20 -1.70
N ALA A 315 1.77 -17.61 -2.08
CA ALA A 315 2.75 -18.10 -1.11
C ALA A 315 3.28 -17.00 -0.15
N ILE A 316 3.34 -17.31 1.14
CA ILE A 316 4.15 -16.55 2.10
C ILE A 316 5.56 -17.13 2.12
N CYS A 317 6.55 -16.31 1.75
CA CYS A 317 7.96 -16.67 1.87
C CYS A 317 8.61 -15.73 2.88
N GLU A 318 9.12 -16.32 3.96
CA GLU A 318 9.74 -15.61 5.06
C GLU A 318 11.22 -15.98 5.14
N HIS A 319 12.07 -14.97 5.36
CA HIS A 319 13.46 -15.21 5.68
C HIS A 319 13.88 -14.41 6.92
N PHE A 320 14.37 -15.14 7.92
CA PHE A 320 14.82 -14.56 9.17
C PHE A 320 16.20 -13.94 8.96
N THR A 321 16.25 -12.61 8.90
CA THR A 321 17.49 -11.83 8.77
C THR A 321 17.41 -10.56 9.62
N SER A 322 18.52 -10.14 10.23
CA SER A 322 18.57 -8.95 11.10
C SER A 322 18.40 -7.62 10.35
N SER A 323 18.34 -7.63 9.02
CA SER A 323 18.21 -6.43 8.18
C SER A 323 17.44 -6.67 6.87
N GLY A 324 16.58 -7.71 6.80
CA GLY A 324 15.77 -8.00 5.61
C GLY A 324 14.78 -6.90 5.25
N GLY A 325 14.41 -6.06 6.22
CA GLY A 325 13.58 -4.86 6.05
C GLY A 325 14.36 -3.56 5.85
N LEU A 326 15.70 -3.59 5.89
CA LEU A 326 16.54 -2.41 5.65
C LEU A 326 16.58 -2.12 4.14
N MET A 327 15.71 -1.20 3.69
CA MET A 327 15.59 -0.86 2.27
C MET A 327 16.62 0.18 1.80
N ALA A 328 17.36 0.81 2.72
CA ALA A 328 18.51 1.65 2.38
C ALA A 328 19.58 0.88 1.60
N GLU A 329 20.28 1.59 0.72
CA GLU A 329 21.15 1.04 -0.33
C GLU A 329 22.34 0.22 0.19
N ASN A 330 22.77 0.43 1.43
CA ASN A 330 23.95 -0.17 2.05
C ASN A 330 23.66 -1.47 2.85
N GLY A 331 22.49 -2.08 2.68
CA GLY A 331 22.10 -3.28 3.43
C GLY A 331 22.93 -4.53 3.09
N GLY A 332 23.43 -5.21 4.13
CA GLY A 332 24.35 -6.34 4.01
C GLY A 332 23.71 -7.73 3.80
N GLN A 333 22.41 -7.90 4.02
CA GLN A 333 21.70 -9.20 3.90
C GLN A 333 20.75 -9.20 2.70
N THR A 334 20.14 -10.31 2.28
CA THR A 334 19.10 -10.28 1.23
C THR A 334 17.88 -9.48 1.72
N PRO A 335 17.27 -8.58 0.92
CA PRO A 335 16.08 -7.84 1.34
C PRO A 335 14.81 -8.68 1.10
N LEU A 336 13.75 -8.45 1.87
CA LEU A 336 12.44 -9.10 1.71
C LEU A 336 11.89 -8.96 0.29
N THR A 337 12.22 -7.86 -0.39
CA THR A 337 11.79 -7.52 -1.76
C THR A 337 12.34 -8.49 -2.80
N GLU A 338 13.38 -9.26 -2.49
CA GLU A 338 13.85 -10.36 -3.32
C GLU A 338 12.78 -11.44 -3.46
N LEU A 339 12.08 -11.78 -2.37
CA LEU A 339 11.03 -12.80 -2.39
C LEU A 339 9.78 -12.31 -3.13
N ILE A 340 9.44 -11.03 -2.95
CA ILE A 340 8.37 -10.36 -3.72
C ILE A 340 8.69 -10.38 -5.22
N ARG A 341 9.96 -10.15 -5.60
CA ARG A 341 10.40 -10.20 -7.01
C ARG A 341 10.10 -11.55 -7.67
N TYR A 342 10.23 -12.65 -6.93
CA TYR A 342 9.93 -13.99 -7.43
C TYR A 342 8.46 -14.40 -7.24
N GLY A 343 7.59 -13.49 -6.79
CA GLY A 343 6.15 -13.66 -6.79
C GLY A 343 5.56 -14.23 -5.51
N ALA A 344 6.25 -14.07 -4.37
CA ALA A 344 5.64 -14.27 -3.05
C ALA A 344 4.51 -13.25 -2.83
N ALA A 345 3.39 -13.69 -2.26
CA ALA A 345 2.26 -12.84 -1.90
C ALA A 345 2.60 -11.88 -0.75
N GLY A 346 3.55 -12.26 0.11
CA GLY A 346 4.22 -11.35 1.02
C GLY A 346 5.44 -11.93 1.69
N ALA A 347 6.26 -11.01 2.20
CA ALA A 347 7.52 -11.26 2.89
C ALA A 347 7.72 -10.20 3.99
N SER A 348 8.61 -10.48 4.93
CA SER A 348 8.93 -9.54 6.01
C SER A 348 10.42 -9.47 6.32
N GLY A 349 10.85 -8.40 7.00
CA GLY A 349 12.18 -8.32 7.60
C GLY A 349 12.33 -7.12 8.52
N THR A 350 13.34 -7.13 9.40
CA THR A 350 13.57 -6.02 10.34
C THR A 350 14.22 -4.82 9.67
N VAL A 351 13.78 -3.61 10.03
CA VAL A 351 14.24 -2.34 9.43
C VAL A 351 15.59 -1.84 9.98
N VAL A 352 16.06 -2.44 11.07
CA VAL A 352 17.33 -2.13 11.73
C VAL A 352 17.95 -3.40 12.30
N GLU A 353 19.27 -3.40 12.40
CA GLU A 353 20.05 -4.47 13.02
C GLU A 353 20.30 -4.14 14.50
N PRO A 354 19.82 -4.99 15.42
CA PRO A 354 20.68 -5.21 16.58
C PRO A 354 21.02 -6.68 16.87
N LEU A 355 20.07 -7.63 16.83
CA LEU A 355 20.30 -9.06 17.13
C LEU A 355 19.16 -9.95 16.57
N ALA A 356 19.46 -11.22 16.30
CA ALA A 356 18.52 -12.27 15.88
C ALA A 356 17.65 -12.78 17.06
N VAL A 357 16.67 -11.98 17.50
CA VAL A 357 15.77 -12.33 18.61
C VAL A 357 14.44 -12.87 18.10
N ALA A 358 14.15 -14.15 18.39
CA ALA A 358 13.00 -14.89 17.87
C ALA A 358 11.66 -14.12 17.96
N ASN A 359 11.42 -13.44 19.08
CA ASN A 359 10.17 -12.72 19.39
C ASN A 359 9.80 -11.66 18.34
N LYS A 360 10.77 -11.15 17.60
CA LYS A 360 10.59 -10.09 16.59
C LYS A 360 10.28 -10.61 15.19
N PHE A 361 10.37 -11.92 14.99
CA PHE A 361 10.19 -12.57 13.70
C PHE A 361 8.99 -13.50 13.73
N PRO A 362 8.42 -13.81 12.55
CA PRO A 362 7.35 -14.80 12.46
C PRO A 362 7.78 -16.16 13.00
N HIS A 363 6.98 -16.68 13.93
CA HIS A 363 7.04 -18.06 14.42
C HIS A 363 6.64 -19.03 13.28
N PRO A 364 7.18 -20.26 13.23
CA PRO A 364 6.84 -21.25 12.18
C PRO A 364 5.36 -21.58 12.01
N ALA A 365 4.56 -21.28 13.03
CA ALA A 365 3.11 -21.37 12.98
C ALA A 365 2.43 -20.37 12.03
N ILE A 366 3.12 -19.36 11.48
CA ILE A 366 2.57 -18.45 10.47
C ILE A 366 1.88 -19.21 9.33
N GLN A 367 2.53 -20.27 8.84
CA GLN A 367 1.99 -21.12 7.78
C GLN A 367 0.76 -21.90 8.24
N VAL A 368 0.67 -22.25 9.52
CA VAL A 368 -0.49 -22.95 10.11
C VAL A 368 -1.72 -22.02 10.15
N HIS A 369 -1.55 -20.76 10.57
CA HIS A 369 -2.63 -19.77 10.53
C HIS A 369 -3.10 -19.56 9.09
N TYR A 370 -2.16 -19.51 8.16
CA TYR A 370 -2.45 -19.23 6.76
C TYR A 370 -3.21 -20.36 6.05
N VAL A 371 -2.83 -21.61 6.25
CA VAL A 371 -3.55 -22.78 5.67
C VAL A 371 -4.92 -23.02 6.31
N ARG A 372 -5.20 -22.41 7.47
CA ARG A 372 -6.52 -22.41 8.11
C ARG A 372 -7.45 -21.31 7.59
N GLY A 373 -6.98 -20.52 6.63
CA GLY A 373 -7.78 -19.51 5.94
C GLY A 373 -7.62 -18.09 6.46
N CYS A 374 -6.72 -17.83 7.43
CA CYS A 374 -6.41 -16.45 7.82
C CYS A 374 -5.85 -15.68 6.62
N SER A 375 -6.09 -14.37 6.58
CA SER A 375 -5.42 -13.49 5.63
C SER A 375 -3.91 -13.44 5.90
N LEU A 376 -3.15 -12.91 4.93
CA LEU A 376 -1.72 -12.73 5.06
C LEU A 376 -1.38 -11.89 6.29
N ALA A 377 -2.04 -10.74 6.46
CA ALA A 377 -1.77 -9.86 7.60
C ALA A 377 -2.17 -10.53 8.92
N GLU A 378 -3.33 -11.20 9.00
CA GLU A 378 -3.73 -11.96 10.18
C GLU A 378 -2.71 -13.04 10.56
N SER A 379 -2.16 -13.73 9.56
CA SER A 379 -1.15 -14.78 9.76
C SER A 379 0.16 -14.22 10.29
N TYR A 380 0.61 -13.07 9.78
CA TYR A 380 1.80 -12.39 10.30
C TYR A 380 1.60 -11.96 11.76
N TYR A 381 0.55 -11.22 12.08
CA TYR A 381 0.36 -10.68 13.43
C TYR A 381 -0.02 -11.74 14.48
N GLN A 382 -0.58 -12.90 14.09
CA GLN A 382 -0.71 -14.04 15.01
C GLN A 382 0.61 -14.80 15.24
N SER A 383 1.65 -14.50 14.47
CA SER A 383 2.93 -15.23 14.50
C SER A 383 4.11 -14.44 15.04
N VAL A 384 3.95 -13.15 15.37
CA VAL A 384 5.05 -12.27 15.83
C VAL A 384 4.73 -11.68 17.19
N GLN A 385 5.58 -11.93 18.19
CA GLN A 385 5.33 -11.49 19.57
C GLN A 385 5.62 -10.01 19.82
N GLY A 386 6.63 -9.44 19.14
CA GLY A 386 7.02 -8.04 19.23
C GLY A 386 7.27 -7.47 17.83
N PRO A 387 6.23 -6.98 17.12
CA PRO A 387 6.34 -6.65 15.72
C PRO A 387 7.10 -5.35 15.45
N PHE A 388 7.39 -4.51 16.44
CA PHE A 388 7.76 -3.10 16.26
C PHE A 388 8.81 -2.79 15.17
N GLN A 389 9.72 -3.71 14.81
CA GLN A 389 10.74 -3.51 13.76
C GLN A 389 10.43 -4.19 12.43
N LEU A 390 9.42 -5.04 12.40
CA LEU A 390 9.14 -5.94 11.30
C LEU A 390 8.38 -5.20 10.21
N LEU A 391 9.06 -4.94 9.10
CA LEU A 391 8.43 -4.44 7.88
C LEU A 391 7.79 -5.63 7.16
N ILE A 392 6.46 -5.65 7.09
CA ILE A 392 5.66 -6.61 6.30
C ILE A 392 5.27 -5.98 4.96
N VAL A 393 5.60 -6.65 3.85
CA VAL A 393 5.27 -6.21 2.50
C VAL A 393 4.51 -7.28 1.74
N GLY A 394 3.44 -6.89 1.06
CA GLY A 394 2.58 -7.80 0.29
C GLY A 394 1.10 -7.42 0.36
N ASP A 395 0.24 -8.29 -0.15
CA ASP A 395 -1.21 -8.13 -0.10
C ASP A 395 -1.75 -8.57 1.28
N PRO A 396 -2.26 -7.65 2.12
CA PRO A 396 -2.76 -7.99 3.46
C PRO A 396 -3.96 -8.93 3.45
N LEU A 397 -4.78 -8.90 2.39
CA LEU A 397 -6.04 -9.65 2.27
C LEU A 397 -5.86 -11.01 1.58
N CYS A 398 -4.66 -11.32 1.06
CA CYS A 398 -4.38 -12.61 0.40
C CYS A 398 -4.71 -13.78 1.33
N ARG A 399 -5.53 -14.74 0.88
CA ARG A 399 -6.06 -15.84 1.70
C ARG A 399 -6.30 -17.13 0.88
N PRO A 400 -5.24 -17.85 0.49
CA PRO A 400 -5.36 -18.92 -0.50
C PRO A 400 -6.19 -20.13 -0.06
N TRP A 401 -6.28 -20.38 1.25
CA TRP A 401 -7.03 -21.49 1.83
C TRP A 401 -8.29 -21.04 2.60
N ALA A 402 -8.76 -19.81 2.38
CA ALA A 402 -10.03 -19.38 2.94
C ALA A 402 -11.20 -20.01 2.19
N ASN A 403 -12.17 -20.55 2.93
CA ASN A 403 -13.49 -20.84 2.36
C ASN A 403 -14.23 -19.51 2.19
N ILE A 404 -14.41 -19.06 0.95
CA ILE A 404 -15.05 -17.77 0.64
C ILE A 404 -16.50 -18.04 0.24
N PRO A 405 -17.50 -17.72 1.08
CA PRO A 405 -18.90 -18.00 0.75
C PRO A 405 -19.39 -17.15 -0.42
N GLU A 406 -20.31 -17.68 -1.22
CA GLU A 406 -21.04 -16.89 -2.22
C GLU A 406 -22.18 -16.14 -1.52
N VAL A 407 -22.38 -14.86 -1.84
CA VAL A 407 -23.42 -14.03 -1.22
C VAL A 407 -24.42 -13.56 -2.26
N GLU A 408 -25.70 -13.87 -2.03
CA GLU A 408 -26.82 -13.46 -2.87
C GLU A 408 -27.67 -12.42 -2.13
N VAL A 409 -28.09 -11.37 -2.85
CA VAL A 409 -28.96 -10.31 -2.33
C VAL A 409 -30.26 -10.27 -3.10
N LYS A 410 -31.37 -10.11 -2.38
CA LYS A 410 -32.71 -9.94 -2.91
C LYS A 410 -33.28 -8.59 -2.50
N GLY A 411 -34.20 -8.07 -3.31
CA GLY A 411 -34.87 -6.78 -3.09
C GLY A 411 -34.24 -5.61 -3.84
N VAL A 412 -33.16 -5.83 -4.61
CA VAL A 412 -32.56 -4.83 -5.50
C VAL A 412 -31.78 -5.49 -6.63
N SER A 413 -31.82 -4.90 -7.82
CA SER A 413 -31.06 -5.28 -9.00
C SER A 413 -29.94 -4.28 -9.32
N PRO A 414 -28.86 -4.68 -10.01
CA PRO A 414 -27.84 -3.74 -10.44
C PRO A 414 -28.41 -2.59 -11.29
N ARG A 415 -28.07 -1.36 -10.90
CA ARG A 415 -28.54 -0.08 -11.47
C ARG A 415 -30.05 0.16 -11.34
N GLU A 416 -30.73 -0.56 -10.45
CA GLU A 416 -32.11 -0.23 -10.11
C GLU A 416 -32.20 1.15 -9.45
N LYS A 417 -33.25 1.89 -9.79
CA LYS A 417 -33.56 3.15 -9.12
C LYS A 417 -34.17 2.87 -7.75
N VAL A 418 -33.60 3.45 -6.71
CA VAL A 418 -34.03 3.25 -5.31
C VAL A 418 -34.25 4.59 -4.60
N SER A 419 -35.15 4.61 -3.63
CA SER A 419 -35.47 5.80 -2.82
C SER A 419 -35.95 5.38 -1.43
N GLY A 420 -35.80 6.25 -0.44
CA GLY A 420 -36.20 5.96 0.94
C GLY A 420 -35.36 4.85 1.54
N SER A 421 -35.99 3.81 2.10
CA SER A 421 -35.29 2.72 2.77
C SER A 421 -35.70 1.34 2.23
N PRO A 422 -35.22 0.94 1.02
CA PRO A 422 -35.55 -0.37 0.45
C PRO A 422 -35.23 -1.52 1.41
N ALA A 423 -36.15 -2.49 1.49
CA ALA A 423 -35.97 -3.70 2.28
C ALA A 423 -35.18 -4.73 1.47
N LEU A 424 -33.98 -5.05 1.93
CA LEU A 424 -33.07 -5.99 1.28
C LEU A 424 -32.85 -7.20 2.17
N THR A 425 -32.66 -8.37 1.55
CA THR A 425 -32.34 -9.62 2.26
C THR A 425 -31.11 -10.24 1.65
N ALA A 426 -30.23 -10.81 2.48
CA ALA A 426 -29.06 -11.55 2.03
C ALA A 426 -29.14 -13.02 2.45
N SER A 427 -28.64 -13.88 1.57
CA SER A 427 -28.44 -15.30 1.82
C SER A 427 -27.03 -15.67 1.35
N GLY A 428 -26.49 -16.76 1.88
CA GLY A 428 -25.10 -17.13 1.65
C GLY A 428 -24.97 -18.61 1.44
N LYS A 429 -24.21 -19.00 0.42
CA LYS A 429 -23.85 -20.39 0.15
C LYS A 429 -22.42 -20.63 0.64
N PRO A 430 -22.24 -21.49 1.66
CA PRO A 430 -20.92 -21.83 2.16
C PRO A 430 -20.01 -22.43 1.08
N SER A 431 -18.71 -22.17 1.19
CA SER A 431 -17.69 -22.83 0.38
C SER A 431 -16.94 -23.93 1.14
N GLY A 432 -17.15 -24.03 2.46
CA GLY A 432 -16.70 -25.12 3.31
C GLY A 432 -17.83 -25.71 4.16
N ASP A 433 -17.46 -26.43 5.23
CA ASP A 433 -18.41 -27.12 6.12
C ASP A 433 -19.19 -26.18 7.05
N ALA A 434 -18.68 -24.97 7.27
CA ALA A 434 -19.28 -24.00 8.18
C ALA A 434 -20.35 -23.16 7.47
N PRO A 435 -21.56 -22.99 8.05
CA PRO A 435 -22.57 -22.13 7.46
C PRO A 435 -22.14 -20.65 7.49
N VAL A 436 -22.78 -19.83 6.67
CA VAL A 436 -22.72 -18.37 6.81
C VAL A 436 -23.58 -17.98 8.02
N ASP A 437 -22.99 -17.35 9.05
CA ASP A 437 -23.70 -17.04 10.31
C ASP A 437 -24.36 -15.67 10.34
N ARG A 438 -23.82 -14.70 9.59
CA ARG A 438 -24.34 -13.33 9.53
C ARG A 438 -23.87 -12.59 8.28
N PHE A 439 -24.50 -11.45 8.06
CA PHE A 439 -24.18 -10.51 7.00
C PHE A 439 -23.90 -9.14 7.59
N GLU A 440 -22.88 -8.44 7.06
CA GLU A 440 -22.60 -7.03 7.34
C GLU A 440 -22.93 -6.22 6.08
N TRP A 441 -23.75 -5.18 6.23
CA TRP A 441 -24.25 -4.36 5.13
C TRP A 441 -23.55 -3.01 5.11
N TYR A 442 -23.25 -2.53 3.91
CA TYR A 442 -22.59 -1.25 3.68
C TYR A 442 -23.29 -0.46 2.57
N LEU A 443 -23.28 0.86 2.72
CA LEU A 443 -23.70 1.81 1.70
C LEU A 443 -22.52 2.74 1.40
N ASN A 444 -22.06 2.76 0.14
CA ASN A 444 -20.85 3.46 -0.29
C ASN A 444 -19.60 3.13 0.55
N GLY A 445 -19.52 1.88 1.01
CA GLY A 445 -18.43 1.38 1.86
C GLY A 445 -18.56 1.72 3.35
N VAL A 446 -19.60 2.42 3.79
CA VAL A 446 -19.86 2.70 5.21
C VAL A 446 -20.84 1.68 5.76
N ARG A 447 -20.52 1.05 6.90
CA ARG A 447 -21.35 0.01 7.52
C ARG A 447 -22.67 0.60 8.02
N VAL A 448 -23.79 0.05 7.55
CA VAL A 448 -25.15 0.48 7.91
C VAL A 448 -25.87 -0.51 8.83
N GLY A 449 -25.37 -1.74 8.95
CA GLY A 449 -25.96 -2.72 9.88
C GLY A 449 -25.48 -4.14 9.64
N GLY A 450 -26.17 -5.09 10.27
CA GLY A 450 -25.94 -6.52 10.07
C GLY A 450 -27.22 -7.33 10.27
N THR A 451 -27.29 -8.49 9.64
CA THR A 451 -28.46 -9.39 9.69
C THR A 451 -28.05 -10.83 9.87
N SER A 452 -28.95 -11.64 10.43
CA SER A 452 -28.89 -13.09 10.26
C SER A 452 -29.26 -13.50 8.82
N PRO A 453 -28.97 -14.74 8.39
CA PRO A 453 -29.41 -15.23 7.09
C PRO A 453 -30.92 -15.09 6.89
N ASP A 454 -31.30 -14.68 5.67
CA ASP A 454 -32.68 -14.49 5.21
C ASP A 454 -33.50 -13.42 5.97
N GLN A 455 -32.88 -12.70 6.91
CA GLN A 455 -33.49 -11.56 7.57
C GLN A 455 -33.34 -10.30 6.70
N SER A 456 -34.42 -9.50 6.63
CA SER A 456 -34.40 -8.23 5.91
C SER A 456 -33.79 -7.09 6.73
N ILE A 457 -33.13 -6.16 6.04
CA ILE A 457 -32.69 -4.86 6.54
C ILE A 457 -33.29 -3.74 5.69
N ALA A 458 -33.67 -2.62 6.30
CA ALA A 458 -34.02 -1.39 5.58
C ALA A 458 -32.74 -0.56 5.39
N VAL A 459 -32.24 -0.46 4.16
CA VAL A 459 -31.05 0.35 3.85
C VAL A 459 -31.50 1.78 3.56
N ASP A 460 -31.25 2.71 4.49
CA ASP A 460 -31.68 4.09 4.33
C ASP A 460 -30.84 4.87 3.31
N THR A 461 -31.37 4.99 2.10
CA THR A 461 -30.74 5.73 1.00
C THR A 461 -30.89 7.24 1.12
N THR A 462 -31.73 7.74 2.04
CA THR A 462 -31.87 9.19 2.28
C THR A 462 -30.62 9.82 2.89
N GLN A 463 -29.72 8.98 3.39
CA GLN A 463 -28.43 9.36 3.98
C GLN A 463 -27.33 9.61 2.93
N VAL A 464 -27.60 9.35 1.65
CA VAL A 464 -26.61 9.54 0.57
C VAL A 464 -27.20 10.44 -0.54
N PRO A 465 -26.32 11.12 -1.31
CA PRO A 465 -26.73 11.90 -2.48
C PRO A 465 -27.52 11.08 -3.50
N ASP A 466 -28.33 11.77 -4.31
CA ASP A 466 -28.95 11.17 -5.50
C ASP A 466 -27.88 10.70 -6.50
N GLY A 467 -28.23 9.79 -7.40
CA GLY A 467 -27.34 9.24 -8.41
C GLY A 467 -26.64 7.95 -7.98
N TYR A 468 -25.40 7.73 -8.43
CA TYR A 468 -24.73 6.44 -8.25
C TYR A 468 -24.34 6.18 -6.79
N ALA A 469 -24.74 5.01 -6.29
CA ALA A 469 -24.30 4.47 -5.02
C ALA A 469 -24.03 2.96 -5.13
N GLU A 470 -23.33 2.41 -4.14
CA GLU A 470 -23.07 0.99 -4.03
C GLU A 470 -23.60 0.45 -2.71
N VAL A 471 -24.48 -0.56 -2.79
CA VAL A 471 -24.82 -1.39 -1.64
C VAL A 471 -23.91 -2.62 -1.69
N SER A 472 -23.15 -2.85 -0.64
CA SER A 472 -22.37 -4.09 -0.51
C SER A 472 -22.77 -4.86 0.73
N VAL A 473 -22.60 -6.18 0.65
CA VAL A 473 -22.85 -7.08 1.76
C VAL A 473 -21.72 -8.09 1.87
N ALA A 474 -21.22 -8.28 3.09
CA ALA A 474 -20.23 -9.29 3.42
C ALA A 474 -20.91 -10.43 4.20
N GLY A 475 -20.90 -11.64 3.66
CA GLY A 475 -21.36 -12.85 4.34
C GLY A 475 -20.20 -13.53 5.05
N ILE A 476 -20.36 -13.80 6.34
CA ILE A 476 -19.27 -14.23 7.23
C ILE A 476 -19.51 -15.67 7.69
N GLU A 477 -18.50 -16.54 7.54
CA GLU A 477 -18.60 -17.94 7.95
C GLU A 477 -18.55 -18.12 9.47
N ALA A 478 -19.21 -19.19 9.91
CA ALA A 478 -19.34 -19.61 11.29
C ALA A 478 -18.06 -20.26 11.89
N THR A 479 -16.87 -19.73 11.57
CA THR A 479 -15.57 -20.25 12.03
C THR A 479 -14.85 -19.24 12.92
N SER A 480 -13.78 -19.63 13.62
CA SER A 480 -12.99 -18.66 14.38
C SER A 480 -12.19 -17.69 13.50
N VAL A 481 -11.96 -18.06 12.24
CA VAL A 481 -11.28 -17.23 11.23
C VAL A 481 -12.26 -16.28 10.53
N ALA A 482 -13.57 -16.59 10.58
CA ALA A 482 -14.67 -15.82 10.01
C ALA A 482 -14.34 -15.25 8.61
N THR A 483 -13.88 -16.15 7.74
CA THR A 483 -13.68 -15.85 6.32
C THR A 483 -14.98 -15.27 5.75
N GLN A 484 -14.81 -14.30 4.86
CA GLN A 484 -15.92 -13.53 4.33
C GLN A 484 -15.97 -13.53 2.82
N GLY A 485 -17.17 -13.68 2.28
CA GLY A 485 -17.50 -13.43 0.88
C GLY A 485 -18.22 -12.11 0.75
N ARG A 486 -18.13 -11.45 -0.41
CA ARG A 486 -18.68 -10.11 -0.60
C ARG A 486 -19.36 -9.97 -1.96
N THR A 487 -20.52 -9.32 -1.97
CA THR A 487 -21.23 -8.91 -3.19
C THR A 487 -21.46 -7.40 -3.15
N VAL A 488 -21.31 -6.75 -4.31
CA VAL A 488 -21.55 -5.32 -4.50
C VAL A 488 -22.61 -5.12 -5.58
N ILE A 489 -23.59 -4.28 -5.28
CA ILE A 489 -24.72 -3.99 -6.16
C ILE A 489 -24.73 -2.48 -6.37
N PRO A 490 -24.40 -2.00 -7.58
CA PRO A 490 -24.57 -0.59 -7.90
C PRO A 490 -26.07 -0.29 -7.95
N VAL A 491 -26.48 0.88 -7.45
CA VAL A 491 -27.86 1.37 -7.46
C VAL A 491 -27.89 2.84 -7.87
N LEU A 492 -29.07 3.33 -8.29
CA LEU A 492 -29.29 4.74 -8.63
C LEU A 492 -30.26 5.35 -7.62
N VAL A 493 -29.75 6.12 -6.68
CA VAL A 493 -30.55 6.80 -5.65
C VAL A 493 -31.34 7.96 -6.28
N ASP A 494 -32.62 8.08 -5.97
CA ASP A 494 -33.53 9.11 -6.53
C ASP A 494 -34.47 9.61 -5.42
N ASN A 495 -33.92 10.34 -4.44
CA ASN A 495 -34.69 10.90 -3.33
C ASN A 495 -35.19 12.34 -3.61
N HIS A 496 -34.44 13.12 -4.39
CA HIS A 496 -34.70 14.54 -4.64
C HIS A 496 -34.84 14.89 -6.14
N GLY A 497 -34.58 13.94 -7.04
CA GLY A 497 -34.63 14.13 -8.49
C GLY A 497 -33.38 14.81 -9.08
N HIS A 498 -32.29 14.92 -8.32
CA HIS A 498 -31.04 15.51 -8.79
C HIS A 498 -30.24 14.55 -9.64
N SER A 499 -29.45 15.08 -10.57
CA SER A 499 -28.59 14.25 -11.42
C SER A 499 -27.33 14.98 -11.87
N VAL A 500 -26.29 14.20 -12.15
CA VAL A 500 -25.06 14.65 -12.80
C VAL A 500 -24.53 13.53 -13.68
N ARG A 501 -23.95 13.88 -14.83
CA ARG A 501 -23.39 12.90 -15.77
C ARG A 501 -22.16 13.44 -16.49
N PHE A 502 -21.30 12.50 -16.89
CA PHE A 502 -20.30 12.75 -17.93
C PHE A 502 -20.99 12.74 -19.29
N VAL A 503 -20.83 13.81 -20.07
CA VAL A 503 -21.36 13.93 -21.42
C VAL A 503 -20.37 13.30 -22.38
N ARG A 504 -20.68 12.09 -22.87
CA ARG A 504 -19.82 11.31 -23.77
C ARG A 504 -20.62 10.35 -24.64
N ASP A 505 -20.06 10.01 -25.80
CA ASP A 505 -20.60 8.98 -26.67
C ASP A 505 -20.15 7.58 -26.19
N GLY A 506 -21.12 6.69 -26.01
CA GLY A 506 -20.88 5.30 -25.60
C GLY A 506 -20.29 5.12 -24.20
N ASN A 507 -20.12 3.85 -23.82
CA ASN A 507 -19.69 3.45 -22.47
C ASN A 507 -18.26 2.87 -22.42
N GLU A 508 -17.50 2.95 -23.51
CA GLU A 508 -16.16 2.38 -23.60
C GLU A 508 -15.17 3.07 -22.63
N PRO A 509 -14.21 2.36 -22.03
CA PRO A 509 -13.19 2.99 -21.19
C PRO A 509 -12.43 4.10 -21.95
N LEU A 510 -12.27 5.27 -21.33
CA LEU A 510 -11.46 6.35 -21.91
C LEU A 510 -9.98 5.96 -21.83
N ARG A 511 -9.22 6.32 -22.87
CA ARG A 511 -7.76 6.18 -22.85
C ARG A 511 -7.11 7.54 -22.78
N ALA A 512 -6.29 7.74 -21.77
CA ALA A 512 -5.48 8.94 -21.58
C ALA A 512 -4.00 8.57 -21.69
N ARG A 513 -3.18 9.53 -22.14
CA ARG A 513 -1.71 9.41 -22.13
C ARG A 513 -1.15 10.35 -21.07
N TRP A 514 -0.15 9.89 -20.32
CA TRP A 514 0.47 10.61 -19.19
C TRP A 514 0.61 12.14 -19.36
N ALA A 515 1.15 12.56 -20.50
CA ALA A 515 1.49 13.97 -20.78
C ALA A 515 0.46 14.69 -21.67
N THR A 516 -0.70 14.07 -21.93
CA THR A 516 -1.75 14.64 -22.77
C THR A 516 -2.96 14.97 -21.90
N PRO A 517 -3.42 16.24 -21.82
CA PRO A 517 -4.58 16.60 -21.03
C PRO A 517 -5.83 15.81 -21.45
N LEU A 518 -6.59 15.35 -20.46
CA LEU A 518 -7.89 14.69 -20.64
C LEU A 518 -8.99 15.74 -20.45
N ASN A 519 -9.76 16.00 -21.49
CA ASN A 519 -10.91 16.92 -21.43
C ASN A 519 -12.19 16.12 -21.22
N LEU A 520 -12.98 16.51 -20.23
CA LEU A 520 -14.27 15.91 -19.90
C LEU A 520 -15.33 17.00 -19.90
N THR A 521 -16.52 16.68 -20.40
CA THR A 521 -17.70 17.55 -20.32
C THR A 521 -18.68 16.95 -19.32
N LEU A 522 -19.23 17.78 -18.43
CA LEU A 522 -20.21 17.36 -17.44
C LEU A 522 -21.45 18.25 -17.47
N GLU A 523 -22.59 17.67 -17.09
CA GLU A 523 -23.88 18.34 -16.99
C GLU A 523 -24.62 17.85 -15.74
N ALA A 524 -25.17 18.78 -14.99
CA ALA A 524 -25.96 18.60 -13.77
C ALA A 524 -27.00 19.73 -13.67
N PRO A 525 -28.17 19.58 -14.32
CA PRO A 525 -29.17 20.67 -14.42
C PRO A 525 -29.54 21.24 -13.06
N GLY A 526 -29.41 22.56 -12.86
CA GLY A 526 -29.70 23.24 -11.60
C GLY A 526 -28.56 23.27 -10.58
N ALA A 527 -27.42 22.63 -10.85
CA ALA A 527 -26.27 22.65 -9.95
C ALA A 527 -25.54 24.01 -9.94
N LYS A 528 -24.96 24.38 -8.78
CA LYS A 528 -24.08 25.55 -8.62
C LYS A 528 -22.63 25.27 -9.01
N GLY A 529 -22.25 24.00 -9.01
CA GLY A 529 -20.92 23.55 -9.41
C GLY A 529 -20.83 22.04 -9.41
N ILE A 530 -19.81 21.53 -10.09
CA ILE A 530 -19.52 20.11 -10.24
C ILE A 530 -18.05 19.88 -9.91
N GLU A 531 -17.76 18.92 -9.06
CA GLU A 531 -16.39 18.49 -8.75
C GLU A 531 -16.15 17.08 -9.29
N VAL A 532 -14.99 16.87 -9.92
CA VAL A 532 -14.57 15.57 -10.46
C VAL A 532 -13.56 14.95 -9.52
N TYR A 533 -13.72 13.67 -9.23
CA TYR A 533 -12.93 12.93 -8.25
C TYR A 533 -12.25 11.72 -8.88
N GLN A 534 -11.00 11.49 -8.50
CA GLN A 534 -10.41 10.16 -8.49
C GLN A 534 -10.60 9.58 -7.09
N TYR A 535 -11.62 8.73 -6.96
CA TYR A 535 -12.09 8.21 -5.66
C TYR A 535 -12.46 9.35 -4.69
N THR A 536 -11.58 9.73 -3.76
CA THR A 536 -11.80 10.81 -2.78
C THR A 536 -11.00 12.08 -3.06
N ARG A 537 -10.10 12.06 -4.07
CA ARG A 537 -9.26 13.21 -4.41
C ARG A 537 -9.91 14.02 -5.53
N THR A 538 -10.21 15.29 -5.27
CA THR A 538 -10.66 16.23 -6.30
C THR A 538 -9.56 16.43 -7.35
N VAL A 539 -9.91 16.25 -8.61
CA VAL A 539 -9.00 16.38 -9.78
C VAL A 539 -9.48 17.42 -10.79
N GLY A 540 -10.68 17.95 -10.62
CA GLY A 540 -11.24 18.97 -11.49
C GLY A 540 -12.48 19.61 -10.88
N ARG A 541 -12.81 20.82 -11.35
CA ARG A 541 -13.98 21.58 -10.91
C ARG A 541 -14.57 22.38 -12.07
N ILE A 542 -15.89 22.47 -12.08
CA ILE A 542 -16.71 23.29 -12.97
C ILE A 542 -17.59 24.17 -12.10
N ASP A 543 -17.67 25.46 -12.43
CA ASP A 543 -18.65 26.36 -11.84
C ASP A 543 -19.94 26.36 -12.70
N GLY A 544 -21.10 26.24 -12.06
CA GLY A 544 -22.40 26.13 -12.72
C GLY A 544 -22.84 24.69 -13.05
N GLU A 545 -23.96 24.60 -13.77
CA GLU A 545 -24.67 23.34 -14.07
C GLU A 545 -24.09 22.55 -15.25
N LYS A 546 -23.17 23.14 -16.02
CA LYS A 546 -22.55 22.50 -17.19
C LYS A 546 -21.21 23.13 -17.50
N GLY A 547 -20.24 22.32 -17.91
CA GLY A 547 -18.96 22.83 -18.38
C GLY A 547 -17.98 21.75 -18.79
N ASP A 548 -16.82 22.21 -19.25
CA ASP A 548 -15.67 21.38 -19.57
C ASP A 548 -14.63 21.47 -18.46
N VAL A 549 -13.95 20.37 -18.20
CA VAL A 549 -12.84 20.29 -17.25
C VAL A 549 -11.67 19.57 -17.88
N THR A 550 -10.47 20.14 -17.70
CA THR A 550 -9.22 19.56 -18.17
C THR A 550 -8.47 18.96 -16.99
N ILE A 551 -8.18 17.66 -17.05
CA ILE A 551 -7.41 16.92 -16.05
C ILE A 551 -6.07 16.53 -16.66
N HIS A 552 -4.98 16.79 -15.95
CA HIS A 552 -3.65 16.32 -16.36
C HIS A 552 -3.41 14.90 -15.84
N PRO A 553 -3.24 13.87 -16.70
CA PRO A 553 -3.13 12.48 -16.24
C PRO A 553 -1.92 12.19 -15.34
N VAL A 554 -0.94 13.10 -15.27
CA VAL A 554 0.23 13.00 -14.39
C VAL A 554 -0.13 12.83 -12.91
N ILE A 555 -1.29 13.32 -12.47
CA ILE A 555 -1.73 13.12 -11.08
C ILE A 555 -2.40 11.76 -10.91
N LEU A 556 -2.98 11.18 -11.97
CA LEU A 556 -3.88 10.03 -11.92
C LEU A 556 -3.16 8.69 -11.73
N GLY A 557 -1.85 8.63 -11.94
CA GLY A 557 -1.10 7.37 -12.01
C GLY A 557 -1.38 6.60 -13.30
N PHE A 558 -0.59 5.55 -13.57
CA PHE A 558 -0.83 4.64 -14.70
C PHE A 558 -1.89 3.59 -14.37
N GLY A 559 -2.37 2.92 -15.41
CA GLY A 559 -3.31 1.82 -15.32
C GLY A 559 -4.76 2.28 -15.33
N LYS A 560 -5.65 1.37 -14.98
CA LYS A 560 -7.09 1.62 -14.95
C LYS A 560 -7.48 2.29 -13.64
N LEU A 561 -8.41 3.23 -13.71
CA LEU A 561 -9.01 3.90 -12.57
C LEU A 561 -10.43 4.36 -12.92
N LYS A 562 -11.17 4.78 -11.91
CA LYS A 562 -12.50 5.38 -12.08
C LYS A 562 -12.47 6.87 -11.76
N LEU A 563 -13.15 7.66 -12.58
CA LEU A 563 -13.48 9.04 -12.27
C LEU A 563 -14.98 9.15 -11.96
N SER A 564 -15.33 9.78 -10.85
CA SER A 564 -16.71 10.12 -10.50
C SER A 564 -16.85 11.64 -10.48
N ALA A 565 -18.09 12.13 -10.36
CA ALA A 565 -18.36 13.54 -10.18
C ALA A 565 -19.46 13.75 -9.15
N VAL A 566 -19.38 14.85 -8.42
CA VAL A 566 -20.40 15.29 -7.47
C VAL A 566 -20.88 16.67 -7.88
N ALA A 567 -22.18 16.82 -8.10
CA ALA A 567 -22.83 18.10 -8.32
C ALA A 567 -23.42 18.63 -7.01
N MET A 568 -23.30 19.94 -6.81
CA MET A 568 -23.76 20.66 -5.63
C MET A 568 -24.97 21.52 -5.98
N PHE A 569 -26.04 21.39 -5.21
CA PHE A 569 -27.30 22.12 -5.39
C PHE A 569 -27.54 23.09 -4.23
N ASP A 570 -28.67 23.80 -4.26
CA ASP A 570 -29.13 24.60 -3.13
C ASP A 570 -29.44 23.68 -1.91
N ASN A 571 -29.56 24.27 -0.71
CA ASN A 571 -29.87 23.55 0.54
C ASN A 571 -28.88 22.43 0.96
N ASN A 572 -27.64 22.45 0.47
CA ASN A 572 -26.64 21.37 0.69
C ASN A 572 -27.11 20.01 0.18
N GLU A 573 -27.88 19.99 -0.91
CA GLU A 573 -28.21 18.76 -1.62
C GLU A 573 -27.13 18.46 -2.67
N PHE A 574 -26.91 17.17 -2.95
CA PHE A 574 -25.85 16.71 -3.85
C PHE A 574 -26.36 15.60 -4.76
N ALA A 575 -25.70 15.42 -5.90
CA ALA A 575 -25.85 14.22 -6.73
C ALA A 575 -24.48 13.67 -7.16
N VAL A 576 -24.38 12.35 -7.32
CA VAL A 576 -23.16 11.62 -7.71
C VAL A 576 -23.35 10.98 -9.08
N ALA A 577 -22.41 11.22 -9.99
CA ALA A 577 -22.42 10.64 -11.32
C ALA A 577 -22.00 9.17 -11.28
N GLU A 578 -22.56 8.37 -12.18
CA GLU A 578 -22.01 7.04 -12.45
C GLU A 578 -20.52 7.17 -12.85
N PRO A 579 -19.61 6.43 -12.20
CA PRO A 579 -18.20 6.54 -12.50
C PRO A 579 -17.88 6.10 -13.93
N ILE A 580 -16.92 6.77 -14.57
CA ILE A 580 -16.37 6.38 -15.86
C ILE A 580 -15.01 5.70 -15.69
N ASP A 581 -14.77 4.65 -16.47
CA ASP A 581 -13.47 3.99 -16.52
C ASP A 581 -12.49 4.78 -17.38
N VAL A 582 -11.27 4.97 -16.86
CA VAL A 582 -10.15 5.62 -17.54
C VAL A 582 -8.93 4.71 -17.44
N THR A 583 -8.23 4.49 -18.56
CA THR A 583 -6.92 3.86 -18.59
C THR A 583 -5.86 4.91 -18.92
N VAL A 584 -4.92 5.14 -18.01
CA VAL A 584 -3.79 6.03 -18.23
C VAL A 584 -2.59 5.22 -18.70
N GLU A 585 -2.18 5.46 -19.94
CA GLU A 585 -1.01 4.85 -20.54
C GLU A 585 0.24 5.71 -20.33
N SER A 586 1.39 5.05 -20.23
CA SER A 586 2.67 5.75 -20.22
C SER A 586 2.95 6.43 -21.55
N PHE A 587 3.89 7.37 -21.56
CA PHE A 587 4.42 7.92 -22.81
C PHE A 587 5.32 6.89 -23.52
N PRO A 588 5.57 7.04 -24.84
CA PRO A 588 6.37 6.08 -25.58
C PRO A 588 7.76 5.87 -24.95
N PRO A 589 8.24 4.63 -24.82
CA PRO A 589 9.54 4.36 -24.22
C PRO A 589 10.68 4.85 -25.09
N PHE A 590 11.71 5.42 -24.45
CA PHE A 590 12.89 5.90 -25.16
C PHE A 590 13.68 4.72 -25.71
N ALA A 591 14.04 4.83 -27.00
CA ALA A 591 14.89 3.85 -27.64
C ALA A 591 16.29 3.89 -27.04
N ALA A 592 16.91 2.72 -26.91
CA ALA A 592 18.31 2.66 -26.50
C ALA A 592 19.20 3.38 -27.52
N ILE A 593 20.20 4.10 -27.01
CA ILE A 593 21.26 4.68 -27.83
C ILE A 593 22.31 3.63 -28.19
N ALA A 594 23.17 3.97 -29.15
CA ALA A 594 24.37 3.17 -29.42
C ALA A 594 25.26 3.12 -28.18
N GLU A 595 25.98 2.01 -28.01
CA GLU A 595 27.01 1.90 -26.98
C GLU A 595 28.01 3.07 -27.14
N PRO A 596 28.34 3.78 -26.04
CA PRO A 596 29.25 4.91 -26.11
C PRO A 596 30.61 4.51 -26.72
N ALA A 597 31.09 5.32 -27.66
CA ALA A 597 32.37 5.08 -28.29
C ALA A 597 33.53 5.49 -27.37
N GLY A 598 34.51 4.62 -27.18
CA GLY A 598 35.71 4.89 -26.39
C GLY A 598 35.66 4.36 -24.95
N PRO A 599 36.75 4.49 -24.18
CA PRO A 599 36.81 4.03 -22.81
C PRO A 599 35.92 4.88 -21.90
N LEU A 600 35.09 4.23 -21.08
CA LEU A 600 34.26 4.91 -20.08
C LEU A 600 34.89 4.83 -18.68
N SER A 601 34.83 5.94 -17.96
CA SER A 601 35.25 6.03 -16.55
C SER A 601 34.03 5.80 -15.63
N PRO A 602 34.12 4.92 -14.62
CA PRO A 602 33.02 4.71 -13.67
C PRO A 602 32.65 5.99 -12.91
N GLY A 603 31.36 6.34 -12.88
CA GLY A 603 30.85 7.55 -12.23
C GLY A 603 30.11 8.48 -13.19
N LEU A 604 29.80 9.68 -12.71
CA LEU A 604 29.20 10.76 -13.51
C LEU A 604 30.21 11.88 -13.69
N LYS A 605 30.13 12.60 -14.81
CA LYS A 605 30.93 13.78 -15.12
C LYS A 605 30.21 15.02 -14.65
N LEU A 606 30.76 15.71 -13.65
CA LEU A 606 30.27 17.01 -13.19
C LEU A 606 31.13 18.12 -13.77
N VAL A 607 30.50 19.18 -14.29
CA VAL A 607 31.16 20.38 -14.79
C VAL A 607 30.44 21.61 -14.22
N PRO A 608 30.99 22.25 -13.17
CA PRO A 608 30.53 23.56 -12.71
C PRO A 608 30.89 24.64 -13.73
N GLU A 609 30.06 25.67 -13.88
CA GLU A 609 30.34 26.80 -14.77
C GLU A 609 31.63 27.52 -14.33
N GLY A 610 32.57 27.70 -15.28
CA GLY A 610 33.91 28.23 -14.99
C GLY A 610 34.82 27.30 -14.17
N GLY A 611 34.37 26.08 -13.87
CA GLY A 611 35.10 25.04 -13.14
C GLY A 611 35.77 24.00 -14.05
N ARG A 612 36.51 23.07 -13.44
CA ARG A 612 37.06 21.88 -14.13
C ARG A 612 36.09 20.71 -14.00
N ALA A 613 36.08 19.84 -15.01
CA ALA A 613 35.34 18.59 -14.94
C ALA A 613 35.89 17.68 -13.83
N SER A 614 35.00 16.98 -13.13
CA SER A 614 35.34 16.00 -12.10
C SER A 614 34.48 14.73 -12.22
N THR A 615 35.05 13.60 -11.80
CA THR A 615 34.35 12.32 -11.73
C THR A 615 33.67 12.17 -10.37
N ILE A 616 32.35 11.96 -10.40
CA ILE A 616 31.51 11.74 -9.23
C ILE A 616 31.23 10.25 -9.10
N GLU A 617 31.90 9.64 -8.14
CA GLU A 617 31.78 8.20 -7.89
C GLU A 617 30.57 7.84 -7.01
N GLN A 618 30.13 8.75 -6.13
CA GLN A 618 29.00 8.53 -5.22
C GLN A 618 28.30 9.84 -4.89
N THR A 619 27.00 9.75 -4.60
CA THR A 619 26.14 10.89 -4.21
C THR A 619 25.39 10.61 -2.89
N SER A 620 25.97 9.77 -2.03
CA SER A 620 25.34 9.22 -0.81
C SER A 620 24.90 10.28 0.20
N LYS A 621 25.60 11.41 0.29
CA LYS A 621 25.26 12.52 1.17
C LYS A 621 24.48 13.60 0.45
N TYR A 622 23.51 14.24 1.12
CA TYR A 622 22.67 15.27 0.49
C TYR A 622 23.44 16.54 0.06
N ASP A 623 24.58 16.81 0.71
CA ASP A 623 25.49 17.94 0.47
C ASP A 623 26.65 17.61 -0.48
N TRP A 624 26.58 16.52 -1.24
CA TRP A 624 27.70 16.07 -2.08
C TRP A 624 28.14 17.12 -3.12
N LEU A 625 27.20 17.91 -3.67
CA LEU A 625 27.52 19.00 -4.61
C LEU A 625 28.44 20.05 -3.99
N GLU A 626 28.17 20.45 -2.75
CA GLU A 626 29.00 21.37 -1.98
C GLU A 626 30.38 20.76 -1.70
N GLN A 627 30.42 19.47 -1.31
CA GLN A 627 31.66 18.75 -1.01
C GLN A 627 32.60 18.63 -2.21
N VAL A 628 32.07 18.60 -3.43
CA VAL A 628 32.87 18.56 -4.68
C VAL A 628 33.11 19.94 -5.29
N GLY A 629 32.74 21.01 -4.58
CA GLY A 629 33.14 22.38 -4.87
C GLY A 629 32.16 23.19 -5.73
N VAL A 630 30.92 22.73 -5.93
CA VAL A 630 29.86 23.58 -6.52
C VAL A 630 29.53 24.67 -5.51
N LYS A 631 29.53 25.93 -5.96
CA LYS A 631 29.23 27.09 -5.12
C LYS A 631 27.75 27.48 -5.20
N ALA A 632 27.30 28.25 -4.21
CA ALA A 632 26.00 28.89 -4.27
C ALA A 632 25.85 29.73 -5.54
N ASP A 633 24.65 29.70 -6.14
CA ASP A 633 24.29 30.36 -7.39
C ASP A 633 25.11 29.97 -8.63
N GLN A 634 25.98 28.96 -8.53
CA GLN A 634 26.80 28.49 -9.65
C GLN A 634 26.03 27.46 -10.48
N PRO A 635 25.85 27.70 -11.79
CA PRO A 635 25.35 26.67 -12.70
C PRO A 635 26.31 25.49 -12.81
N TYR A 636 25.77 24.30 -13.02
CA TYR A 636 26.53 23.08 -13.23
C TYR A 636 25.82 22.13 -14.20
N SER A 637 26.59 21.24 -14.81
CA SER A 637 26.07 20.11 -15.58
C SER A 637 26.61 18.79 -15.03
N LEU A 638 25.78 17.77 -15.01
CA LEU A 638 26.10 16.41 -14.60
C LEU A 638 25.65 15.46 -15.71
N SER A 639 26.52 14.56 -16.15
CA SER A 639 26.18 13.61 -17.22
C SER A 639 26.79 12.24 -17.00
N GLY A 640 26.15 11.21 -17.56
CA GLY A 640 26.66 9.85 -17.51
C GLY A 640 25.80 8.89 -18.32
N TYR A 641 26.43 7.84 -18.83
CA TYR A 641 25.78 6.72 -19.49
C TYR A 641 25.42 5.65 -18.48
N PHE A 642 24.30 4.97 -18.71
CA PHE A 642 23.85 3.82 -17.94
C PHE A 642 23.19 2.80 -18.85
N GLN A 643 23.10 1.56 -18.38
CA GLN A 643 22.44 0.48 -19.12
C GLN A 643 21.26 -0.07 -18.32
N VAL A 644 20.14 -0.26 -19.01
CA VAL A 644 18.96 -0.94 -18.47
C VAL A 644 18.81 -2.32 -19.08
N ARG A 645 18.34 -3.28 -18.27
CA ARG A 645 18.38 -4.72 -18.61
C ARG A 645 17.08 -5.22 -19.26
N LEU A 646 15.98 -4.49 -19.10
CA LEU A 646 14.64 -4.86 -19.53
C LEU A 646 13.90 -3.61 -20.02
N ASP A 647 12.91 -3.82 -20.89
CA ASP A 647 11.91 -2.81 -21.20
C ASP A 647 11.01 -2.65 -19.97
N ASP A 648 11.04 -1.48 -19.33
CA ASP A 648 10.22 -1.19 -18.15
C ASP A 648 10.07 0.33 -17.96
N ILE A 649 9.21 0.73 -17.02
CA ILE A 649 9.14 2.11 -16.53
C ILE A 649 10.09 2.24 -15.34
N TYR A 650 11.26 2.79 -15.62
CA TYR A 650 12.22 3.22 -14.61
C TYR A 650 11.75 4.54 -13.98
N GLN A 651 12.46 5.01 -12.96
CA GLN A 651 12.12 6.26 -12.30
C GLN A 651 13.33 6.99 -11.73
N PHE A 652 13.20 8.31 -11.65
CA PHE A 652 14.02 9.15 -10.80
C PHE A 652 13.27 9.53 -9.53
N HIS A 653 13.96 9.46 -8.39
CA HIS A 653 13.55 10.15 -7.16
C HIS A 653 14.46 11.36 -6.99
N VAL A 654 13.87 12.53 -6.83
CA VAL A 654 14.62 13.80 -6.86
C VAL A 654 14.20 14.68 -5.70
N ARG A 655 15.17 15.17 -4.93
CA ARG A 655 14.96 16.21 -3.91
C ARG A 655 16.07 17.24 -4.00
N HIS A 656 15.71 18.51 -4.17
CA HIS A 656 16.67 19.62 -4.30
C HIS A 656 15.98 20.96 -4.02
N PRO A 657 16.65 21.95 -3.42
CA PRO A 657 16.17 23.33 -3.30
C PRO A 657 16.64 24.22 -4.47
N ASP A 658 17.05 23.62 -5.59
CA ASP A 658 17.81 24.30 -6.65
C ASP A 658 17.00 24.43 -7.95
N GLU A 659 17.44 25.26 -8.90
CA GLU A 659 16.96 25.11 -10.29
C GLU A 659 17.54 23.80 -10.85
N LEU A 660 16.72 22.98 -11.52
CA LEU A 660 17.14 21.67 -11.99
C LEU A 660 16.38 21.22 -13.23
N SER A 661 17.10 20.72 -14.23
CA SER A 661 16.53 20.01 -15.37
C SER A 661 17.17 18.62 -15.47
N ILE A 662 16.35 17.61 -15.74
CA ILE A 662 16.78 16.23 -15.97
C ILE A 662 16.27 15.79 -17.35
N ALA A 663 17.18 15.27 -18.16
CA ALA A 663 16.90 14.68 -19.45
C ALA A 663 17.53 13.29 -19.57
N VAL A 664 16.88 12.43 -20.35
CA VAL A 664 17.43 11.14 -20.78
C VAL A 664 17.35 11.05 -22.30
N ASP A 665 18.49 10.77 -22.94
CA ASP A 665 18.64 10.72 -24.40
C ASP A 665 18.12 11.99 -25.11
N GLY A 666 18.38 13.16 -24.51
CA GLY A 666 17.88 14.46 -24.98
C GLY A 666 16.39 14.73 -24.71
N ASN A 667 15.64 13.76 -24.19
CA ASN A 667 14.23 13.95 -23.80
C ASN A 667 14.17 14.55 -22.40
N ARG A 668 13.69 15.78 -22.29
CA ARG A 668 13.51 16.48 -21.01
C ARG A 668 12.35 15.87 -20.23
N LEU A 669 12.64 15.37 -19.02
CA LEU A 669 11.70 14.66 -18.14
C LEU A 669 11.26 15.50 -16.93
N TYR A 670 12.16 16.35 -16.44
CA TYR A 670 11.96 17.18 -15.26
C TYR A 670 12.62 18.54 -15.51
N ASP A 671 11.96 19.62 -15.11
CA ASP A 671 12.44 20.98 -15.34
C ASP A 671 11.84 21.89 -14.27
N VAL A 672 12.64 22.46 -13.37
CA VAL A 672 12.17 23.37 -12.32
C VAL A 672 13.05 24.60 -12.34
N THR A 673 12.40 25.75 -12.49
CA THR A 673 13.05 27.07 -12.58
C THR A 673 12.98 27.88 -11.29
N ASP A 674 12.27 27.40 -10.27
CA ASP A 674 12.23 28.01 -8.94
C ASP A 674 12.57 26.97 -7.84
N GLY A 675 13.72 27.13 -7.20
CA GLY A 675 14.27 26.22 -6.19
C GLY A 675 13.50 26.11 -4.86
N LYS A 676 12.18 26.25 -4.86
CA LYS A 676 11.37 26.27 -3.62
C LYS A 676 11.04 24.87 -3.08
N MET A 677 11.33 23.80 -3.81
CA MET A 677 10.78 22.48 -3.52
C MET A 677 11.71 21.57 -2.70
N ALA A 678 11.65 21.62 -1.37
CA ALA A 678 12.42 20.71 -0.51
C ALA A 678 11.88 19.25 -0.47
N ALA A 679 10.81 18.93 -1.18
CA ALA A 679 10.13 17.65 -1.09
C ALA A 679 10.50 16.67 -2.20
N MET A 680 10.44 15.37 -1.91
CA MET A 680 10.75 14.31 -2.88
C MET A 680 9.76 14.33 -4.05
N GLN A 681 10.31 14.31 -5.27
CA GLN A 681 9.60 14.19 -6.54
C GLN A 681 9.88 12.84 -7.21
N TYR A 682 8.89 12.32 -7.93
CA TYR A 682 8.93 11.01 -8.57
C TYR A 682 8.68 11.16 -10.07
N VAL A 683 9.70 10.87 -10.88
CA VAL A 683 9.65 11.09 -12.33
C VAL A 683 9.72 9.75 -13.06
N PRO A 684 8.65 9.30 -13.74
CA PRO A 684 8.68 8.08 -14.53
C PRO A 684 9.54 8.27 -15.79
N VAL A 685 10.29 7.23 -16.16
CA VAL A 685 11.11 7.18 -17.38
C VAL A 685 11.00 5.78 -18.02
N PRO A 686 10.08 5.60 -18.98
CA PRO A 686 9.95 4.38 -19.77
C PRO A 686 11.14 4.23 -20.72
N LEU A 687 11.88 3.13 -20.59
CA LEU A 687 13.11 2.86 -21.34
C LEU A 687 13.05 1.50 -22.02
N ARG A 688 13.60 1.40 -23.22
CA ARG A 688 13.90 0.12 -23.87
C ARG A 688 15.22 -0.44 -23.35
N LYS A 689 15.37 -1.75 -23.31
CA LYS A 689 16.63 -2.42 -22.96
C LYS A 689 17.79 -1.87 -23.79
N GLY A 690 18.86 -1.44 -23.11
CA GLY A 690 20.09 -0.99 -23.75
C GLY A 690 20.75 0.18 -23.03
N TRP A 691 21.61 0.89 -23.75
CA TRP A 691 22.33 2.07 -23.27
C TRP A 691 21.45 3.31 -23.33
N HIS A 692 21.64 4.20 -22.36
CA HIS A 692 20.99 5.51 -22.25
C HIS A 692 21.97 6.54 -21.67
N LYS A 693 21.69 7.82 -21.90
CA LYS A 693 22.48 8.93 -21.36
C LYS A 693 21.61 9.78 -20.44
N LEU A 694 22.06 9.97 -19.20
CA LEU A 694 21.53 10.94 -18.25
C LEU A 694 22.22 12.28 -18.45
N GLU A 695 21.43 13.34 -18.52
CA GLU A 695 21.88 14.72 -18.58
C GLU A 695 21.11 15.54 -17.54
N VAL A 696 21.84 16.19 -16.63
CA VAL A 696 21.28 17.04 -15.59
C VAL A 696 21.95 18.40 -15.68
N THR A 697 21.16 19.46 -15.70
CA THR A 697 21.65 20.83 -15.55
C THR A 697 21.00 21.43 -14.33
N GLY A 698 21.78 22.09 -13.48
CA GLY A 698 21.23 22.74 -12.31
C GLY A 698 21.94 24.04 -12.00
N LYS A 699 21.32 24.84 -11.15
CA LYS A 699 21.94 26.01 -10.54
C LYS A 699 21.64 25.96 -9.06
N SER A 700 22.70 25.79 -8.27
CA SER A 700 22.59 25.76 -6.82
C SER A 700 21.92 27.04 -6.32
N SER A 701 21.01 26.91 -5.36
CA SER A 701 20.53 28.02 -4.53
C SER A 701 21.61 28.42 -3.51
N MET A 702 21.25 28.96 -2.35
CA MET A 702 22.20 29.32 -1.28
C MET A 702 23.04 28.15 -0.77
N ALA A 703 22.55 26.91 -0.87
CA ALA A 703 23.26 25.71 -0.43
C ALA A 703 23.11 24.59 -1.48
N PRO A 704 24.20 24.13 -2.13
CA PRO A 704 24.14 23.08 -3.14
C PRO A 704 23.68 21.76 -2.53
N ARG A 705 22.50 21.27 -2.93
CA ARG A 705 21.87 20.08 -2.36
C ARG A 705 21.11 19.30 -3.44
N LEU A 706 21.42 18.01 -3.58
CA LEU A 706 20.75 17.14 -4.54
C LEU A 706 20.73 15.69 -4.06
N ASP A 707 19.54 15.15 -3.79
CA ASP A 707 19.30 13.72 -3.72
C ASP A 707 18.73 13.29 -5.08
N LEU A 708 19.55 12.58 -5.86
CA LEU A 708 19.15 12.07 -7.17
C LEU A 708 19.31 10.55 -7.17
N ARG A 709 18.19 9.85 -7.26
CA ARG A 709 18.13 8.38 -7.32
C ARG A 709 17.56 7.93 -8.64
N PHE A 710 17.98 6.76 -9.11
CA PHE A 710 17.53 6.14 -10.34
C PHE A 710 17.37 4.62 -10.20
N GLY A 711 16.30 4.07 -10.75
CA GLY A 711 16.17 2.62 -10.93
C GLY A 711 14.78 2.13 -11.34
N GLY A 712 14.57 0.81 -11.27
CA GLY A 712 13.37 0.14 -11.79
C GLY A 712 13.55 -1.37 -11.94
N PRO A 713 14.32 -2.04 -11.05
CA PRO A 713 13.87 -2.25 -9.67
C PRO A 713 14.57 -1.39 -8.62
N GLY A 714 13.81 -0.91 -7.63
CA GLY A 714 14.29 -0.02 -6.58
C GLY A 714 14.82 1.32 -7.13
N ALA A 715 15.12 2.28 -6.27
CA ALA A 715 15.71 3.56 -6.66
C ALA A 715 16.94 3.86 -5.80
N PHE A 716 18.12 3.80 -6.42
CA PHE A 716 19.41 3.98 -5.76
C PHE A 716 20.00 5.32 -6.15
N ARG A 717 20.72 5.98 -5.24
CA ARG A 717 21.50 7.17 -5.55
C ARG A 717 22.45 6.92 -6.72
N VAL A 718 22.52 7.89 -7.63
CA VAL A 718 23.36 7.80 -8.82
C VAL A 718 24.84 7.70 -8.40
N SER A 719 25.55 6.73 -8.96
CA SER A 719 26.92 6.41 -8.56
C SER A 719 27.66 5.60 -9.63
N ARG A 720 28.96 5.39 -9.41
CA ARG A 720 29.84 4.55 -10.24
C ARG A 720 29.36 3.10 -10.44
N VAL A 721 28.42 2.63 -9.61
CA VAL A 721 27.87 1.27 -9.70
C VAL A 721 27.00 1.10 -10.94
N ARG A 722 26.28 2.16 -11.36
CA ARG A 722 25.33 2.12 -12.47
C ARG A 722 25.67 3.07 -13.62
N PHE A 723 26.52 4.05 -13.37
CA PHE A 723 26.84 5.11 -14.32
C PHE A 723 28.32 5.11 -14.68
N SER A 724 28.62 5.51 -15.91
CA SER A 724 29.97 5.79 -16.39
C SER A 724 29.95 6.98 -17.34
N HIS A 725 31.06 7.69 -17.50
CA HIS A 725 31.15 8.87 -18.36
C HIS A 725 32.36 8.82 -19.29
N ASP A 726 32.35 9.68 -20.30
CA ASP A 726 33.40 9.86 -21.31
C ASP A 726 34.55 10.79 -20.87
#